data_AF-A0A1Z4GQF2-F1
#
_entry.id   AF-A0A1Z4GQF2-F1
#
_cell.length_a   1.000
_cell.length_b   1.000
_cell.length_c   1.000
_cell.angle_alpha   90.00
_cell.angle_beta   90.00
_cell.angle_gamma   90.00
#
_symmetry.space_group_name_H-M   'P 1'
#
loop_
_entity.id
_entity.type
_entity.pdbx_description
1 polymer ?
#
loop_
_entity_poly.entity_id
_entity_poly.type
_entity_poly.pdbx_seq_one_letter_code
_entity_poly.pdbx_strand_id
1 'polypeptide(L)'
;MPEAITRLQQLTYLDLSGNQISTLPEAITHLQQLKYLNLRNNQISTLPEAITHLQQLISLNFSYNQISTLPEAITHLQQLKYLGLEKNPVETPPPEIVAKGIAAIRDYFRQLEKEGTDNLYEAKLIIVGEGGAGKTTLAKKIENQNYQLKQEDSTKGIEVIQRSFTMENGREFRVNIWDFGGQEIYHATHQFFLTKRSLYVLVADNRKEDTDFYYWLNVVELLSDSSPVIIIKNEKDDRAREINEPQLKGQFNNLKETLATNLAKNDQSLENVIREIKHCIRLLPLVGTPLPKTWVKVRETLENDPRNYISLDEYFNICQQNGFTKQKDKLQLSGYLHDLGVCLHFQDDPILEKILILKPKWGTDAVYRVLDAPQVIKDLGKFTWQNLKEIWHDQEYAEKQRELLQLMINFKLCYEIPNNPKTYIAPQLLTAKQSKYQWEETNNLILRYTYEFMPKGIITQFIVAMHNLIDVMDKQQIVWKSGVILSQEETKAEVIEYYDKREIKIRVAGKFKRDLMTQVTYELDKIHQSYKRLKYDKLIPCNCVTCKDNQQPHFYLSEKLRQFVADQQHQIQCQKKPYKMVNVLSLIDDVMDRTELEQDKSRDSVSYSSVTFAGNIEKVVIQHSTEGNNIMTDPSEKPEEPSKSEVQVTLPWAFRNGMFYLFVCVVVFTLVGTLGGFLPFHYLALTIIGTAIFIILIGVLQLRQDDRLSEENFVELTVRVIKQFPLIGNLIESLKGNK
;
A
#
# COMPACT_ATOMS: atom_id res chain seq x y z
N MET A 1 -0.34 -29.43 -12.97
CA MET A 1 1.01 -29.18 -13.51
C MET A 1 1.52 -30.43 -14.23
N PRO A 2 2.10 -30.36 -15.44
CA PRO A 2 2.66 -31.53 -16.12
C PRO A 2 3.83 -32.15 -15.36
N GLU A 3 3.82 -33.48 -15.15
CA GLU A 3 4.91 -34.18 -14.46
C GLU A 3 6.26 -34.03 -15.17
N ALA A 4 6.28 -33.84 -16.49
CA ALA A 4 7.51 -33.70 -17.27
C ALA A 4 8.42 -32.55 -16.77
N ILE A 5 7.84 -31.48 -16.21
CA ILE A 5 8.59 -30.34 -15.64
C ILE A 5 9.46 -30.80 -14.47
N THR A 6 8.98 -31.77 -13.67
CA THR A 6 9.71 -32.27 -12.50
C THR A 6 11.01 -33.00 -12.84
N ARG A 7 11.24 -33.33 -14.13
CA ARG A 7 12.49 -33.94 -14.62
C ARG A 7 13.59 -32.89 -14.86
N LEU A 8 13.28 -31.60 -14.83
CA LEU A 8 14.22 -30.50 -15.04
C LEU A 8 14.99 -30.20 -13.74
N GLN A 9 15.86 -31.11 -13.31
CA GLN A 9 16.52 -31.05 -11.99
C GLN A 9 17.44 -29.83 -11.78
N GLN A 10 17.87 -29.17 -12.87
CA GLN A 10 18.68 -27.94 -12.83
C GLN A 10 17.84 -26.66 -12.79
N LEU A 11 16.51 -26.77 -12.75
CA LEU A 11 15.62 -25.63 -12.77
C LEU A 11 15.75 -24.81 -11.48
N THR A 12 16.06 -23.52 -11.61
CA THR A 12 16.20 -22.59 -10.48
C THR A 12 15.03 -21.62 -10.36
N TYR A 13 14.30 -21.40 -11.46
CA TYR A 13 13.13 -20.52 -11.51
C TYR A 13 11.97 -21.18 -12.26
N LEU A 14 10.81 -21.21 -11.62
CA LEU A 14 9.57 -21.75 -12.18
C LEU A 14 8.41 -20.76 -11.96
N ASP A 15 7.86 -20.24 -13.05
CA ASP A 15 6.65 -19.42 -13.02
C ASP A 15 5.46 -20.17 -13.64
N LEU A 16 4.46 -20.39 -12.79
CA LEU A 16 3.20 -21.06 -13.06
C LEU A 16 2.01 -20.14 -12.75
N SER A 17 2.22 -18.83 -12.71
CA SER A 17 1.17 -17.87 -12.38
C SER A 17 0.08 -17.77 -13.47
N GLY A 18 -1.15 -17.47 -13.05
CA GLY A 18 -2.29 -17.28 -13.97
C GLY A 18 -2.75 -18.57 -14.64
N ASN A 19 -2.69 -19.70 -13.92
CA ASN A 19 -3.15 -21.01 -14.41
C ASN A 19 -4.35 -21.50 -13.56
N GLN A 20 -4.82 -22.72 -13.83
CA GLN A 20 -5.92 -23.37 -13.09
C GLN A 20 -5.38 -24.50 -12.19
N ILE A 21 -4.20 -24.32 -11.60
CA ILE A 21 -3.57 -25.36 -10.79
C ILE A 21 -4.29 -25.41 -9.44
N SER A 22 -4.91 -26.55 -9.13
CA SER A 22 -5.51 -26.82 -7.83
C SER A 22 -4.58 -27.58 -6.88
N THR A 23 -3.68 -28.40 -7.41
CA THR A 23 -2.71 -29.19 -6.64
C THR A 23 -1.32 -29.19 -7.29
N LEU A 24 -0.29 -29.31 -6.47
CA LEU A 24 1.08 -29.57 -6.94
C LEU A 24 1.37 -31.07 -6.76
N PRO A 25 1.96 -31.74 -7.76
CA PRO A 25 2.35 -33.14 -7.62
C PRO A 25 3.52 -33.26 -6.65
N GLU A 26 3.59 -34.35 -5.89
CA GLU A 26 4.72 -34.63 -4.97
C GLU A 26 6.07 -34.60 -5.68
N ALA A 27 6.11 -35.00 -6.96
CA ALA A 27 7.30 -34.96 -7.80
C ALA A 27 7.90 -33.55 -7.96
N ILE A 28 7.19 -32.47 -7.59
CA ILE A 28 7.80 -31.12 -7.55
C ILE A 28 9.05 -31.09 -6.67
N THR A 29 9.12 -31.96 -5.66
CA THR A 29 10.29 -32.19 -4.80
C THR A 29 11.57 -32.54 -5.56
N HIS A 30 11.48 -33.06 -6.79
CA HIS A 30 12.67 -33.38 -7.59
C HIS A 30 13.43 -32.14 -8.05
N LEU A 31 12.82 -30.96 -8.00
CA LEU A 31 13.42 -29.68 -8.38
C LEU A 31 14.31 -29.10 -7.27
N GLN A 32 15.30 -29.86 -6.82
CA GLN A 32 16.14 -29.53 -5.65
C GLN A 32 16.96 -28.24 -5.78
N GLN A 33 17.17 -27.74 -7.01
CA GLN A 33 17.85 -26.46 -7.29
C GLN A 33 16.89 -25.26 -7.36
N LEU A 34 15.59 -25.47 -7.16
CA LEU A 34 14.58 -24.43 -7.33
C LEU A 34 14.71 -23.37 -6.24
N LYS A 35 14.91 -22.12 -6.66
CA LYS A 35 15.05 -20.94 -5.79
C LYS A 35 13.82 -20.03 -5.84
N TYR A 36 13.12 -20.01 -6.96
CA TYR A 36 11.96 -19.14 -7.18
C TYR A 36 10.80 -19.94 -7.74
N LEU A 37 9.66 -19.92 -7.04
CA LEU A 37 8.43 -20.56 -7.47
C LEU A 37 7.27 -19.57 -7.40
N ASN A 38 6.72 -19.21 -8.56
CA ASN A 38 5.57 -18.33 -8.67
C ASN A 38 4.31 -19.14 -9.03
N LEU A 39 3.34 -19.19 -8.12
CA LEU A 39 2.04 -19.86 -8.24
C LEU A 39 0.88 -18.88 -8.07
N ARG A 40 1.14 -17.58 -8.25
CA ARG A 40 0.13 -16.53 -8.14
C ARG A 40 -1.08 -16.80 -9.05
N ASN A 41 -2.29 -16.45 -8.62
CA ASN A 41 -3.51 -16.53 -9.43
C ASN A 41 -3.75 -17.95 -9.96
N ASN A 42 -3.96 -18.88 -9.03
CA ASN A 42 -4.28 -20.28 -9.27
C ASN A 42 -5.45 -20.70 -8.34
N GLN A 43 -5.72 -22.00 -8.22
CA GLN A 43 -6.85 -22.55 -7.44
C GLN A 43 -6.35 -23.42 -6.27
N ILE A 44 -5.15 -23.14 -5.75
CA ILE A 44 -4.54 -23.96 -4.71
C ILE A 44 -5.24 -23.71 -3.37
N SER A 45 -5.84 -24.74 -2.80
CA SER A 45 -6.49 -24.68 -1.48
C SER A 45 -5.63 -25.26 -0.36
N THR A 46 -4.76 -26.21 -0.69
CA THR A 46 -3.90 -26.90 0.28
C THR A 46 -2.46 -26.90 -0.21
N LEU A 47 -1.54 -26.55 0.69
CA LEU A 47 -0.12 -26.65 0.41
C LEU A 47 0.35 -28.08 0.69
N PRO A 48 0.91 -28.81 -0.31
CA PRO A 48 1.45 -30.13 -0.03
C PRO A 48 2.71 -30.00 0.83
N GLU A 49 2.84 -30.82 1.87
CA GLU A 49 4.04 -30.89 2.72
C GLU A 49 5.32 -31.09 1.89
N ALA A 50 5.19 -31.78 0.76
CA ALA A 50 6.25 -32.01 -0.22
C ALA A 50 6.99 -30.72 -0.65
N ILE A 51 6.33 -29.55 -0.68
CA ILE A 51 7.01 -28.29 -1.07
C ILE A 51 8.15 -27.91 -0.13
N THR A 52 8.11 -28.42 1.10
CA THR A 52 9.10 -28.13 2.15
C THR A 52 10.42 -28.85 1.92
N HIS A 53 10.47 -29.83 1.01
CA HIS A 53 11.73 -30.46 0.58
C HIS A 53 12.54 -29.61 -0.40
N LEU A 54 11.98 -28.49 -0.89
CA LEU A 54 12.68 -27.56 -1.79
C LEU A 54 13.57 -26.59 -1.00
N GLN A 55 14.61 -27.12 -0.36
CA GLN A 55 15.44 -26.42 0.64
C GLN A 55 16.17 -25.18 0.11
N GLN A 56 16.30 -25.04 -1.22
CA GLN A 56 16.90 -23.87 -1.87
C GLN A 56 15.92 -22.75 -2.18
N LEU A 57 14.62 -22.90 -1.88
CA LEU A 57 13.63 -21.85 -2.16
C LEU A 57 13.95 -20.57 -1.38
N ILE A 58 14.07 -19.48 -2.13
CA ILE A 58 14.28 -18.11 -1.64
C ILE A 58 12.97 -17.32 -1.72
N SER A 59 12.16 -17.56 -2.76
CA SER A 59 10.91 -16.87 -3.00
C SER A 59 9.82 -17.84 -3.43
N LEU A 60 8.67 -17.75 -2.76
CA LEU A 60 7.49 -18.57 -3.03
C LEU A 60 6.26 -17.68 -3.05
N ASN A 61 5.52 -17.67 -4.16
CA ASN A 61 4.35 -16.79 -4.32
C ASN A 61 3.08 -17.61 -4.52
N PHE A 62 2.15 -17.52 -3.56
CA PHE A 62 0.81 -18.10 -3.61
C PHE A 62 -0.30 -17.05 -3.63
N SER A 63 0.02 -15.77 -3.88
CA SER A 63 -1.01 -14.72 -3.86
C SER A 63 -2.17 -15.05 -4.83
N TYR A 64 -3.40 -14.70 -4.48
CA TYR A 64 -4.61 -15.00 -5.25
C TYR A 64 -4.82 -16.51 -5.44
N ASN A 65 -4.88 -17.24 -4.33
CA ASN A 65 -5.25 -18.65 -4.27
C ASN A 65 -6.35 -18.84 -3.19
N GLN A 66 -6.59 -20.08 -2.77
CA GLN A 66 -7.64 -20.45 -1.82
C GLN A 66 -7.07 -21.09 -0.54
N ILE A 67 -5.81 -20.78 -0.20
CA ILE A 67 -5.11 -21.38 0.95
C ILE A 67 -5.75 -20.90 2.25
N SER A 68 -6.32 -21.83 3.01
CA SER A 68 -6.89 -21.54 4.34
C SER A 68 -5.94 -21.84 5.48
N THR A 69 -4.98 -22.74 5.31
CA THR A 69 -3.99 -23.09 6.35
C THR A 69 -2.60 -23.24 5.76
N LEU A 70 -1.60 -22.80 6.52
CA LEU A 70 -0.20 -23.12 6.22
C LEU A 70 0.24 -24.29 7.12
N PRO A 71 0.88 -25.33 6.56
CA PRO A 71 1.47 -26.37 7.38
C PRO A 71 2.68 -25.82 8.13
N GLU A 72 2.90 -26.29 9.36
CA GLU A 72 4.10 -25.98 10.15
C GLU A 72 5.39 -26.26 9.38
N ALA A 73 5.39 -27.29 8.54
CA ALA A 73 6.52 -27.68 7.72
C ALA A 73 7.04 -26.55 6.79
N ILE A 74 6.24 -25.49 6.52
CA ILE A 74 6.73 -24.30 5.80
C ILE A 74 7.94 -23.65 6.49
N THR A 75 8.06 -23.83 7.80
CA THR A 75 9.19 -23.33 8.60
C THR A 75 10.50 -24.03 8.28
N HIS A 76 10.48 -25.23 7.70
CA HIS A 76 11.66 -25.99 7.29
C HIS A 76 12.40 -25.37 6.09
N LEU A 77 11.74 -24.51 5.31
CA LEU A 77 12.36 -23.81 4.19
C LEU A 77 13.27 -22.68 4.71
N GLN A 78 14.45 -23.00 5.23
CA GLN A 78 15.34 -22.04 5.92
C GLN A 78 15.83 -20.90 5.03
N GLN A 79 15.94 -21.11 3.71
CA GLN A 79 16.38 -20.09 2.77
C GLN A 79 15.27 -19.14 2.31
N LEU A 80 14.00 -19.44 2.65
CA LEU A 80 12.86 -18.67 2.18
C LEU A 80 12.86 -17.28 2.81
N LYS A 81 12.95 -16.25 1.95
CA LYS A 81 12.93 -14.83 2.33
C LYS A 81 11.62 -14.15 2.01
N TYR A 82 10.92 -14.61 0.97
CA TYR A 82 9.63 -14.07 0.54
C TYR A 82 8.58 -15.18 0.43
N LEU A 83 7.44 -14.97 1.07
CA LEU A 83 6.25 -15.82 0.96
C LEU A 83 5.05 -14.92 0.63
N GLY A 84 4.59 -14.95 -0.61
CA GLY A 84 3.40 -14.21 -1.05
C GLY A 84 2.13 -14.99 -0.71
N LEU A 85 1.23 -14.40 0.08
CA LEU A 85 -0.05 -15.01 0.50
C LEU A 85 -1.22 -14.04 0.36
N GLU A 86 -1.04 -12.94 -0.37
CA GLU A 86 -2.09 -11.94 -0.52
C GLU A 86 -3.35 -12.58 -1.13
N LYS A 87 -4.54 -12.12 -0.73
CA LYS A 87 -5.81 -12.63 -1.26
C LYS A 87 -5.99 -14.16 -1.11
N ASN A 88 -5.52 -14.72 0.01
CA ASN A 88 -5.86 -16.07 0.46
C ASN A 88 -6.64 -16.02 1.79
N PRO A 89 -7.57 -16.94 2.06
CA PRO A 89 -8.32 -17.01 3.30
C PRO A 89 -7.53 -17.67 4.45
N VAL A 90 -6.24 -17.32 4.64
CA VAL A 90 -5.38 -17.98 5.64
C VAL A 90 -5.89 -17.71 7.06
N GLU A 91 -6.24 -18.77 7.79
CA GLU A 91 -6.70 -18.73 9.17
C GLU A 91 -5.58 -19.05 10.17
N THR A 92 -4.72 -20.01 9.81
CA THR A 92 -3.60 -20.48 10.63
C THR A 92 -2.30 -20.45 9.81
N PRO A 93 -1.27 -19.67 10.24
CA PRO A 93 -1.26 -18.71 11.33
C PRO A 93 -2.27 -17.57 11.16
N PRO A 94 -2.57 -16.80 12.23
CA PRO A 94 -3.37 -15.59 12.11
C PRO A 94 -2.81 -14.63 11.03
N PRO A 95 -3.63 -13.97 10.20
CA PRO A 95 -3.26 -12.96 9.22
C PRO A 95 -2.40 -11.83 9.78
N GLU A 96 -2.55 -11.50 11.05
CA GLU A 96 -1.71 -10.52 11.76
C GLU A 96 -0.25 -10.98 11.81
N ILE A 97 -0.02 -12.29 11.93
CA ILE A 97 1.30 -12.92 11.85
C ILE A 97 1.74 -13.07 10.40
N VAL A 98 0.84 -13.49 9.50
CA VAL A 98 1.14 -13.65 8.07
C VAL A 98 1.56 -12.31 7.44
N ALA A 99 0.91 -11.20 7.80
CA ALA A 99 1.23 -9.86 7.32
C ALA A 99 2.65 -9.40 7.72
N LYS A 100 3.21 -9.94 8.80
CA LYS A 100 4.59 -9.68 9.26
C LYS A 100 5.62 -10.57 8.54
N GLY A 101 5.18 -11.43 7.63
CA GLY A 101 6.01 -12.24 6.75
C GLY A 101 6.54 -13.53 7.36
N ILE A 102 7.37 -14.24 6.59
CA ILE A 102 7.81 -15.60 6.90
C ILE A 102 8.57 -15.73 8.23
N ALA A 103 9.29 -14.68 8.65
CA ALA A 103 10.01 -14.70 9.92
C ALA A 103 9.04 -14.79 11.12
N ALA A 104 7.96 -14.01 11.11
CA ALA A 104 6.94 -14.04 12.15
C ALA A 104 6.16 -15.36 12.15
N ILE A 105 5.89 -15.92 10.96
CA ILE A 105 5.28 -17.25 10.79
C ILE A 105 6.16 -18.34 11.44
N ARG A 106 7.48 -18.34 11.17
CA ARG A 106 8.42 -19.28 11.80
C ARG A 106 8.44 -19.16 13.31
N ASP A 107 8.48 -17.93 13.82
CA ASP A 107 8.48 -17.69 15.25
C ASP A 107 7.17 -18.13 15.92
N TYR A 108 6.03 -17.97 15.25
CA TYR A 108 4.74 -18.43 15.74
C TYR A 108 4.67 -19.96 15.84
N PHE A 109 5.01 -20.70 14.79
CA PHE A 109 5.00 -22.17 14.82
C PHE A 109 6.00 -22.74 15.82
N ARG A 110 7.21 -22.17 15.90
CA ARG A 110 8.19 -22.56 16.94
C ARG A 110 7.64 -22.39 18.36
N GLN A 111 6.90 -21.32 18.62
CA GLN A 111 6.30 -21.08 19.93
C GLN A 111 5.16 -22.06 20.21
N LEU A 112 4.32 -22.37 19.22
CA LEU A 112 3.29 -23.40 19.32
C LEU A 112 3.88 -24.77 19.68
N GLU A 113 4.94 -25.19 18.97
CA GLU A 113 5.61 -26.47 19.21
C GLU A 113 6.20 -26.53 20.63
N LYS A 114 6.92 -25.49 21.04
CA LYS A 114 7.62 -25.44 22.34
C LYS A 114 6.67 -25.34 23.53
N GLU A 115 5.60 -24.56 23.41
CA GLU A 115 4.76 -24.15 24.55
C GLU A 115 3.44 -24.90 24.59
N GLY A 116 3.09 -25.58 23.49
CA GLY A 116 1.80 -26.17 23.25
C GLY A 116 0.74 -25.15 22.83
N THR A 117 -0.38 -25.68 22.38
CA THR A 117 -1.51 -24.92 21.86
C THR A 117 -2.55 -24.64 22.94
N ASP A 118 -3.08 -23.42 22.91
CA ASP A 118 -4.36 -23.06 23.51
C ASP A 118 -5.25 -22.41 22.43
N ASN A 119 -6.56 -22.35 22.66
CA ASN A 119 -7.50 -21.78 21.70
C ASN A 119 -8.16 -20.55 22.30
N LEU A 120 -8.12 -19.43 21.58
CA LEU A 120 -8.81 -18.24 22.02
C LEU A 120 -10.25 -18.23 21.50
N TYR A 121 -11.18 -18.10 22.43
CA TYR A 121 -12.62 -18.00 22.19
C TYR A 121 -13.06 -16.55 22.33
N GLU A 122 -12.66 -15.71 21.37
CA GLU A 122 -12.99 -14.29 21.40
C GLU A 122 -13.41 -13.74 20.04
N ALA A 123 -14.33 -12.78 20.06
CA ALA A 123 -14.71 -12.00 18.90
C ALA A 123 -14.77 -10.50 19.18
N LYS A 124 -14.67 -9.75 18.10
CA LYS A 124 -14.91 -8.32 18.07
C LYS A 124 -16.25 -8.03 17.41
N LEU A 125 -17.13 -7.33 18.11
CA LEU A 125 -18.41 -6.84 17.59
C LEU A 125 -18.30 -5.33 17.42
N ILE A 126 -18.51 -4.81 16.22
CA ILE A 126 -18.41 -3.39 15.92
C ILE A 126 -19.80 -2.87 15.56
N ILE A 127 -20.32 -1.95 16.36
CA ILE A 127 -21.62 -1.33 16.15
C ILE A 127 -21.42 0.07 15.57
N VAL A 128 -21.98 0.29 14.38
CA VAL A 128 -21.85 1.54 13.60
C VAL A 128 -23.22 2.02 13.13
N GLY A 129 -23.30 3.27 12.71
CA GLY A 129 -24.55 3.92 12.29
C GLY A 129 -24.66 5.35 12.80
N GLU A 130 -25.73 6.02 12.40
CA GLU A 130 -25.94 7.44 12.70
C GLU A 130 -25.99 7.74 14.20
N GLY A 131 -25.67 8.98 14.57
CA GLY A 131 -25.84 9.47 15.93
C GLY A 131 -27.29 9.29 16.39
N GLY A 132 -27.50 8.66 17.55
CA GLY A 132 -28.85 8.43 18.08
C GLY A 132 -29.61 7.22 17.50
N ALA A 133 -29.03 6.47 16.56
CA ALA A 133 -29.68 5.30 15.94
C ALA A 133 -30.01 4.15 16.92
N GLY A 134 -29.48 4.17 18.15
CA GLY A 134 -29.72 3.15 19.18
C GLY A 134 -28.57 2.16 19.39
N LYS A 135 -27.36 2.49 18.94
CA LYS A 135 -26.15 1.65 19.03
C LYS A 135 -25.82 1.25 20.46
N THR A 136 -25.70 2.23 21.36
CA THR A 136 -25.47 2.01 22.80
C THR A 136 -26.59 1.20 23.45
N THR A 137 -27.84 1.43 23.05
CA THR A 137 -28.98 0.66 23.53
C THR A 137 -28.86 -0.80 23.14
N LEU A 138 -28.52 -1.09 21.88
CA LEU A 138 -28.29 -2.45 21.41
C LEU A 138 -27.11 -3.11 22.14
N ALA A 139 -25.98 -2.39 22.25
CA ALA A 139 -24.78 -2.90 22.92
C ALA A 139 -25.07 -3.37 24.36
N LYS A 140 -25.82 -2.56 25.13
CA LYS A 140 -26.22 -2.87 26.50
C LYS A 140 -27.33 -3.94 26.57
N LYS A 141 -28.25 -3.98 25.60
CA LYS A 141 -29.33 -5.00 25.52
C LYS A 141 -28.84 -6.39 25.14
N ILE A 142 -27.70 -6.52 24.44
CA ILE A 142 -27.05 -7.82 24.18
C ILE A 142 -26.69 -8.55 25.49
N GLU A 143 -26.37 -7.79 26.55
CA GLU A 143 -26.10 -8.31 27.89
C GLU A 143 -27.37 -8.43 28.73
N ASN A 144 -28.08 -7.31 28.91
CA ASN A 144 -29.28 -7.25 29.74
C ASN A 144 -30.45 -6.80 28.88
N GLN A 145 -31.29 -7.75 28.48
CA GLN A 145 -32.48 -7.46 27.68
C GLN A 145 -33.41 -6.45 28.37
N ASN A 146 -33.42 -6.39 29.70
CA ASN A 146 -34.22 -5.45 30.48
C ASN A 146 -33.59 -4.05 30.63
N TYR A 147 -32.47 -3.77 29.95
CA TYR A 147 -31.85 -2.46 29.97
C TYR A 147 -32.78 -1.39 29.37
N GLN A 148 -33.06 -0.35 30.15
CA GLN A 148 -33.75 0.86 29.71
C GLN A 148 -32.75 2.01 29.63
N LEU A 149 -32.78 2.72 28.50
CA LEU A 149 -31.88 3.83 28.25
C LEU A 149 -32.15 4.97 29.24
N LYS A 150 -31.14 5.39 29.98
CA LYS A 150 -31.18 6.68 30.69
C LYS A 150 -31.06 7.79 29.65
N GLN A 151 -31.67 8.97 29.87
CA GLN A 151 -31.46 10.12 28.99
C GLN A 151 -29.96 10.49 29.04
N GLU A 152 -29.19 9.99 28.09
CA GLU A 152 -27.77 10.25 27.93
C GLU A 152 -27.57 10.98 26.60
N ASP A 153 -26.66 11.95 26.58
CA ASP A 153 -26.21 12.60 25.36
C ASP A 153 -25.60 11.56 24.40
N SER A 154 -25.52 11.89 23.10
CA SER A 154 -24.91 11.00 22.10
C SER A 154 -23.52 10.53 22.54
N THR A 155 -23.19 9.24 22.36
CA THR A 155 -21.87 8.67 22.63
C THR A 155 -20.78 9.52 21.98
N LYS A 156 -19.91 10.09 22.83
CA LYS A 156 -18.71 10.80 22.39
C LYS A 156 -17.58 9.78 22.26
N GLY A 157 -16.97 9.69 21.10
CA GLY A 157 -15.83 8.79 20.90
C GLY A 157 -16.21 7.31 20.77
N ILE A 158 -15.59 6.44 21.56
CA ILE A 158 -15.75 4.97 21.49
C ILE A 158 -16.01 4.40 22.88
N GLU A 159 -17.03 3.56 23.01
CA GLU A 159 -17.25 2.74 24.21
C GLU A 159 -16.93 1.27 23.90
N VAL A 160 -16.01 0.67 24.68
CA VAL A 160 -15.68 -0.75 24.57
C VAL A 160 -16.29 -1.50 25.76
N ILE A 161 -17.16 -2.46 25.45
CA ILE A 161 -17.88 -3.28 26.42
C ILE A 161 -17.40 -4.73 26.26
N GLN A 162 -16.72 -5.27 27.27
CA GLN A 162 -16.26 -6.66 27.28
C GLN A 162 -17.32 -7.57 27.90
N ARG A 163 -17.71 -8.65 27.22
CA ARG A 163 -18.74 -9.59 27.69
C ARG A 163 -18.33 -11.03 27.49
N SER A 164 -18.75 -11.91 28.39
CA SER A 164 -18.60 -13.35 28.22
C SER A 164 -19.97 -13.98 27.97
N PHE A 165 -20.03 -14.96 27.06
CA PHE A 165 -21.19 -15.83 26.90
C PHE A 165 -20.76 -17.29 26.99
N THR A 166 -21.60 -18.12 27.58
CA THR A 166 -21.36 -19.57 27.64
C THR A 166 -21.83 -20.21 26.33
N MET A 167 -20.95 -20.97 25.69
CA MET A 167 -21.27 -21.79 24.53
C MET A 167 -22.06 -23.04 24.92
N GLU A 168 -22.71 -23.69 23.95
CA GLU A 168 -23.45 -24.96 24.15
C GLU A 168 -22.58 -26.09 24.73
N ASN A 169 -21.27 -26.03 24.52
CA ASN A 169 -20.28 -26.97 25.07
C ASN A 169 -19.78 -26.58 26.48
N GLY A 170 -20.37 -25.56 27.11
CA GLY A 170 -20.01 -25.07 28.44
C GLY A 170 -18.78 -24.14 28.49
N ARG A 171 -18.10 -23.87 27.37
CA ARG A 171 -16.95 -22.95 27.34
C ARG A 171 -17.40 -21.50 27.36
N GLU A 172 -16.72 -20.65 28.12
CA GLU A 172 -16.91 -19.21 28.03
C GLU A 172 -16.24 -18.64 26.79
N PHE A 173 -16.93 -17.73 26.12
CA PHE A 173 -16.47 -17.02 24.95
C PHE A 173 -16.61 -15.52 25.19
N ARG A 174 -15.56 -14.75 24.90
CA ARG A 174 -15.53 -13.31 25.13
C ARG A 174 -15.88 -12.51 23.87
N VAL A 175 -16.63 -11.44 24.01
CA VAL A 175 -16.93 -10.47 22.95
C VAL A 175 -16.54 -9.09 23.43
N ASN A 176 -15.70 -8.42 22.63
CA ASN A 176 -15.45 -6.99 22.80
C ASN A 176 -16.40 -6.23 21.87
N ILE A 177 -17.38 -5.54 22.44
CA ILE A 177 -18.35 -4.73 21.72
C ILE A 177 -17.83 -3.30 21.64
N TRP A 178 -17.62 -2.81 20.43
CA TRP A 178 -17.16 -1.46 20.15
C TRP A 178 -18.35 -0.63 19.66
N ASP A 179 -18.82 0.29 20.51
CA ASP A 179 -19.87 1.26 20.17
C ASP A 179 -19.21 2.58 19.75
N PHE A 180 -19.30 2.88 18.45
CA PHE A 180 -18.70 4.07 17.88
C PHE A 180 -19.66 5.26 17.92
N GLY A 181 -19.19 6.43 18.35
CA GLY A 181 -19.91 7.69 18.22
C GLY A 181 -20.23 7.97 16.74
N GLY A 182 -21.43 8.48 16.45
CA GLY A 182 -21.84 8.77 15.08
C GLY A 182 -21.24 10.06 14.48
N GLN A 183 -20.25 10.68 15.13
CA GLN A 183 -19.78 12.03 14.79
C GLN A 183 -18.65 12.01 13.76
N GLU A 184 -18.71 12.92 12.78
CA GLU A 184 -17.80 12.93 11.63
C GLU A 184 -16.33 13.22 11.96
N ILE A 185 -16.09 13.99 13.03
CA ILE A 185 -14.75 14.43 13.46
C ILE A 185 -13.87 13.22 13.83
N TYR A 186 -14.50 12.09 14.17
CA TYR A 186 -13.83 10.90 14.67
C TYR A 186 -13.63 9.81 13.60
N HIS A 187 -14.02 10.02 12.34
CA HIS A 187 -13.79 9.00 11.29
C HIS A 187 -12.32 8.63 11.14
N ALA A 188 -11.43 9.62 11.25
CA ALA A 188 -9.98 9.41 11.22
C ALA A 188 -9.47 8.63 12.43
N THR A 189 -10.13 8.69 13.60
CA THR A 189 -9.76 7.87 14.76
C THR A 189 -10.39 6.48 14.70
N HIS A 190 -11.59 6.36 14.15
CA HIS A 190 -12.33 5.09 14.08
C HIS A 190 -11.63 4.07 13.19
N GLN A 191 -10.99 4.50 12.09
CA GLN A 191 -10.26 3.59 11.19
C GLN A 191 -9.19 2.75 11.91
N PHE A 192 -8.61 3.23 13.02
CA PHE A 192 -7.64 2.47 13.81
C PHE A 192 -8.27 1.30 14.58
N PHE A 193 -9.57 1.38 14.86
CA PHE A 193 -10.31 0.37 15.61
C PHE A 193 -11.21 -0.49 14.72
N LEU A 194 -11.40 -0.10 13.46
CA LEU A 194 -12.08 -0.90 12.46
C LEU A 194 -11.09 -1.93 11.91
N THR A 195 -11.19 -3.16 12.41
CA THR A 195 -10.27 -4.26 12.09
C THR A 195 -11.00 -5.42 11.44
N LYS A 196 -10.26 -6.23 10.69
CA LYS A 196 -10.76 -7.48 10.11
C LYS A 196 -11.26 -8.44 11.18
N ARG A 197 -11.95 -9.51 10.74
CA ARG A 197 -12.37 -10.65 11.56
C ARG A 197 -13.30 -10.23 12.72
N SER A 198 -14.06 -9.15 12.48
CA SER A 198 -15.07 -8.63 13.39
C SER A 198 -16.47 -8.98 12.87
N LEU A 199 -17.49 -8.94 13.71
CA LEU A 199 -18.87 -8.84 13.23
C LEU A 199 -19.24 -7.36 13.18
N TYR A 200 -19.70 -6.86 12.04
CA TYR A 200 -20.20 -5.50 11.91
C TYR A 200 -21.71 -5.47 12.03
N VAL A 201 -22.21 -4.55 12.84
CA VAL A 201 -23.64 -4.32 13.02
C VAL A 201 -23.95 -2.87 12.68
N LEU A 202 -24.66 -2.65 11.58
CA LEU A 202 -25.13 -1.34 11.17
C LEU A 202 -26.53 -1.10 11.74
N VAL A 203 -26.65 -0.18 12.70
CA VAL A 203 -27.94 0.20 13.28
C VAL A 203 -28.51 1.38 12.51
N ALA A 204 -29.72 1.19 12.01
CA ALA A 204 -30.40 2.10 11.10
C ALA A 204 -31.73 2.55 11.72
N ASP A 205 -31.92 3.86 11.93
CA ASP A 205 -33.15 4.46 12.48
C ASP A 205 -33.87 5.27 11.38
N ASN A 206 -35.14 5.61 11.58
CA ASN A 206 -35.99 6.35 10.63
C ASN A 206 -35.97 7.87 10.86
N ARG A 207 -35.15 8.38 11.78
CA ARG A 207 -35.15 9.79 12.20
C ARG A 207 -34.13 10.66 11.44
N LYS A 208 -34.32 10.84 10.12
CA LYS A 208 -33.92 11.95 9.22
C LYS A 208 -33.78 11.46 7.78
N GLU A 209 -33.76 12.38 6.82
CA GLU A 209 -33.43 12.09 5.42
C GLU A 209 -32.11 11.30 5.34
N ASP A 210 -32.13 10.24 4.54
CA ASP A 210 -31.27 9.05 4.55
C ASP A 210 -29.82 9.27 4.10
N THR A 211 -29.16 10.38 4.49
CA THR A 211 -27.83 10.73 3.96
C THR A 211 -26.72 9.82 4.48
N ASP A 212 -26.82 9.34 5.72
CA ASP A 212 -25.68 8.71 6.40
C ASP A 212 -25.72 7.18 6.39
N PHE A 213 -26.86 6.55 6.13
CA PHE A 213 -26.99 5.08 6.12
C PHE A 213 -26.08 4.44 5.05
N TYR A 214 -26.23 4.89 3.80
CA TYR A 214 -25.40 4.40 2.70
C TYR A 214 -23.93 4.77 2.89
N TYR A 215 -23.66 5.92 3.52
CA TYR A 215 -22.30 6.29 3.89
C TYR A 215 -21.68 5.26 4.85
N TRP A 216 -22.35 4.93 5.96
CA TRP A 216 -21.85 3.95 6.92
C TRP A 216 -21.69 2.56 6.30
N LEU A 217 -22.62 2.14 5.43
CA LEU A 217 -22.51 0.85 4.74
C LEU A 217 -21.28 0.79 3.82
N ASN A 218 -21.00 1.86 3.07
CA ASN A 218 -19.79 1.95 2.27
C ASN A 218 -18.51 2.04 3.11
N VAL A 219 -18.54 2.74 4.26
CA VAL A 219 -17.41 2.76 5.21
C VAL A 219 -17.14 1.36 5.75
N VAL A 220 -18.18 0.62 6.13
CA VAL A 220 -18.06 -0.78 6.57
C VAL A 220 -17.45 -1.62 5.46
N GLU A 221 -17.92 -1.53 4.22
CA GLU A 221 -17.35 -2.30 3.11
C GLU A 221 -15.86 -1.97 2.89
N LEU A 222 -15.51 -0.69 2.96
CA LEU A 222 -14.15 -0.22 2.76
C LEU A 222 -13.17 -0.74 3.82
N LEU A 223 -13.62 -0.86 5.07
CA LEU A 223 -12.76 -1.11 6.23
C LEU A 223 -12.90 -2.53 6.81
N SER A 224 -14.02 -3.23 6.57
CA SER A 224 -14.30 -4.56 7.13
C SER A 224 -13.50 -5.68 6.49
N ASP A 225 -12.99 -5.48 5.27
CA ASP A 225 -12.28 -6.48 4.46
C ASP A 225 -12.97 -7.86 4.45
N SER A 226 -14.22 -7.91 3.98
CA SER A 226 -15.10 -9.11 3.94
C SER A 226 -15.59 -9.63 5.29
N SER A 227 -15.36 -8.91 6.39
CA SER A 227 -15.98 -9.27 7.67
C SER A 227 -17.51 -9.23 7.57
N PRO A 228 -18.24 -10.16 8.20
CA PRO A 228 -19.69 -10.26 8.07
C PRO A 228 -20.40 -9.00 8.60
N VAL A 229 -21.45 -8.58 7.90
CA VAL A 229 -22.27 -7.42 8.25
C VAL A 229 -23.72 -7.84 8.49
N ILE A 230 -24.32 -7.32 9.57
CA ILE A 230 -25.75 -7.41 9.85
C ILE A 230 -26.32 -6.00 9.89
N ILE A 231 -27.45 -5.77 9.22
CA ILE A 231 -28.20 -4.52 9.32
C ILE A 231 -29.33 -4.70 10.33
N ILE A 232 -29.43 -3.79 11.29
CA ILE A 232 -30.51 -3.76 12.28
C ILE A 232 -31.33 -2.50 12.07
N LYS A 233 -32.55 -2.68 11.58
CA LYS A 233 -33.58 -1.65 11.43
C LYS A 233 -34.22 -1.42 12.80
N ASN A 234 -33.88 -0.31 13.42
CA ASN A 234 -34.45 0.12 14.69
C ASN A 234 -35.76 0.86 14.45
N GLU A 235 -36.87 0.13 14.51
CA GLU A 235 -38.22 0.61 14.21
C GLU A 235 -38.85 1.27 15.44
N LYS A 236 -38.26 2.39 15.87
CA LYS A 236 -38.84 3.23 16.93
C LYS A 236 -40.22 3.74 16.51
N ASP A 237 -41.12 3.86 17.49
CA ASP A 237 -42.48 4.36 17.29
C ASP A 237 -43.30 3.54 16.25
N ASP A 238 -42.96 2.26 16.07
CA ASP A 238 -43.60 1.32 15.13
C ASP A 238 -43.60 1.80 13.66
N ARG A 239 -42.58 2.60 13.29
CA ARG A 239 -42.33 3.00 11.91
C ARG A 239 -41.40 1.99 11.25
N ALA A 240 -41.92 1.24 10.29
CA ALA A 240 -41.12 0.31 9.49
C ALA A 240 -40.08 1.06 8.66
N ARG A 241 -38.85 0.53 8.58
CA ARG A 241 -37.80 1.06 7.69
C ARG A 241 -37.76 0.21 6.43
N GLU A 242 -38.08 0.80 5.28
CA GLU A 242 -37.93 0.13 3.99
C GLU A 242 -36.48 0.25 3.51
N ILE A 243 -35.87 -0.90 3.20
CA ILE A 243 -34.53 -1.01 2.64
C ILE A 243 -34.63 -1.98 1.46
N ASN A 244 -34.02 -1.65 0.33
CA ASN A 244 -33.95 -2.56 -0.81
C ASN A 244 -32.91 -3.66 -0.56
N GLU A 245 -33.27 -4.63 0.28
CA GLU A 245 -32.38 -5.73 0.69
C GLU A 245 -31.81 -6.53 -0.49
N PRO A 246 -32.57 -6.87 -1.56
CA PRO A 246 -32.01 -7.55 -2.73
C PRO A 246 -30.90 -6.74 -3.42
N GLN A 247 -31.09 -5.43 -3.57
CA GLN A 247 -30.07 -4.56 -4.16
C GLN A 247 -28.82 -4.49 -3.29
N LEU A 248 -28.99 -4.36 -1.97
CA LEU A 248 -27.85 -4.33 -1.04
C LEU A 248 -27.10 -5.66 -1.01
N LYS A 249 -27.79 -6.80 -0.98
CA LYS A 249 -27.13 -8.13 -1.03
C LYS A 249 -26.37 -8.34 -2.36
N GLY A 250 -26.81 -7.72 -3.45
CA GLY A 250 -26.08 -7.72 -4.72
C GLY A 250 -24.86 -6.79 -4.76
N GLN A 251 -24.82 -5.75 -3.93
CA GLN A 251 -23.71 -4.80 -3.84
C GLN A 251 -22.67 -5.18 -2.77
N PHE A 252 -23.13 -5.75 -1.65
CA PHE A 252 -22.33 -6.04 -0.46
C PHE A 252 -22.30 -7.55 -0.19
N ASN A 253 -21.28 -8.24 -0.70
CA ASN A 253 -21.15 -9.70 -0.60
C ASN A 253 -20.99 -10.24 0.83
N ASN A 254 -20.58 -9.38 1.77
CA ASN A 254 -20.41 -9.67 3.19
C ASN A 254 -21.67 -9.40 4.03
N LEU A 255 -22.73 -8.80 3.45
CA LEU A 255 -24.02 -8.61 4.11
C LEU A 255 -24.70 -9.96 4.32
N LYS A 256 -24.79 -10.39 5.59
CA LYS A 256 -25.41 -11.66 5.97
C LYS A 256 -26.91 -11.52 6.07
N GLU A 257 -27.38 -10.66 6.96
CA GLU A 257 -28.80 -10.50 7.25
C GLU A 257 -29.23 -9.06 7.49
N THR A 258 -30.52 -8.82 7.28
CA THR A 258 -31.20 -7.58 7.66
C THR A 258 -32.35 -7.92 8.59
N LEU A 259 -32.31 -7.39 9.81
CA LEU A 259 -33.27 -7.67 10.87
C LEU A 259 -33.99 -6.39 11.27
N ALA A 260 -35.24 -6.52 11.68
CA ALA A 260 -36.03 -5.43 12.24
C ALA A 260 -36.29 -5.67 13.72
N THR A 261 -36.19 -4.63 14.52
CA THR A 261 -36.54 -4.67 15.94
C THR A 261 -36.88 -3.28 16.45
N ASN A 262 -37.71 -3.20 17.48
CA ASN A 262 -37.90 -1.96 18.22
C ASN A 262 -37.05 -2.02 19.49
N LEU A 263 -35.92 -1.30 19.50
CA LEU A 263 -35.01 -1.32 20.65
C LEU A 263 -35.63 -0.71 21.93
N ALA A 264 -36.80 -0.08 21.88
CA ALA A 264 -37.54 0.34 23.07
C ALA A 264 -38.37 -0.80 23.70
N LYS A 265 -38.72 -1.84 22.93
CA LYS A 265 -39.48 -3.01 23.39
C LYS A 265 -38.53 -4.17 23.71
N ASN A 266 -39.02 -5.11 24.53
CA ASN A 266 -38.35 -6.39 24.84
C ASN A 266 -39.23 -7.51 24.31
N ASP A 267 -39.21 -7.70 23.00
CA ASP A 267 -40.07 -8.65 22.29
C ASP A 267 -39.24 -9.73 21.57
N GLN A 268 -39.95 -10.66 20.93
CA GLN A 268 -39.35 -11.76 20.17
C GLN A 268 -38.39 -11.27 19.06
N SER A 269 -38.56 -10.04 18.56
CA SER A 269 -37.70 -9.47 17.52
C SER A 269 -36.29 -9.17 18.06
N LEU A 270 -36.20 -8.64 19.28
CA LEU A 270 -34.92 -8.38 19.94
C LEU A 270 -34.20 -9.70 20.26
N GLU A 271 -34.93 -10.71 20.73
CA GLU A 271 -34.36 -12.04 20.96
C GLU A 271 -33.81 -12.65 19.67
N ASN A 272 -34.53 -12.49 18.55
CA ASN A 272 -34.05 -12.94 17.25
C ASN A 272 -32.76 -12.23 16.83
N VAL A 273 -32.69 -10.90 17.00
CA VAL A 273 -31.49 -10.09 16.75
C VAL A 273 -30.30 -10.58 17.58
N ILE A 274 -30.48 -10.76 18.89
CA ILE A 274 -29.40 -11.22 19.78
C ILE A 274 -28.95 -12.64 19.40
N ARG A 275 -29.89 -13.52 19.05
CA ARG A 275 -29.61 -14.89 18.60
C ARG A 275 -28.78 -14.89 17.32
N GLU A 276 -29.13 -14.06 16.35
CA GLU A 276 -28.39 -13.97 15.07
C GLU A 276 -26.99 -13.38 15.25
N ILE A 277 -26.85 -12.34 16.09
CA ILE A 277 -25.53 -11.80 16.47
C ILE A 277 -24.66 -12.90 17.09
N LYS A 278 -25.20 -13.67 18.05
CA LYS A 278 -24.47 -14.79 18.67
C LYS A 278 -24.12 -15.88 17.65
N HIS A 279 -25.01 -16.20 16.72
CA HIS A 279 -24.75 -17.16 15.65
C HIS A 279 -23.59 -16.71 14.75
N CYS A 280 -23.66 -15.49 14.23
CA CYS A 280 -22.61 -14.92 13.38
C CYS A 280 -21.25 -14.82 14.10
N ILE A 281 -21.24 -14.46 15.39
CA ILE A 281 -20.01 -14.43 16.20
C ILE A 281 -19.35 -15.81 16.26
N ARG A 282 -20.12 -16.89 16.45
CA ARG A 282 -19.59 -18.27 16.50
C ARG A 282 -18.93 -18.70 15.18
N LEU A 283 -19.36 -18.12 14.07
CA LEU A 283 -18.84 -18.42 12.73
C LEU A 283 -17.66 -17.55 12.32
N LEU A 284 -17.19 -16.63 13.19
CA LEU A 284 -16.06 -15.79 12.86
C LEU A 284 -14.76 -16.63 12.77
N PRO A 285 -13.93 -16.45 11.73
CA PRO A 285 -12.73 -17.25 11.49
C PRO A 285 -11.69 -17.25 12.61
N LEU A 286 -11.70 -16.23 13.48
CA LEU A 286 -10.77 -16.13 14.60
C LEU A 286 -11.09 -17.09 15.74
N VAL A 287 -12.35 -17.51 15.86
CA VAL A 287 -12.85 -18.26 17.01
C VAL A 287 -12.25 -19.65 17.03
N GLY A 288 -11.46 -19.93 18.06
CA GLY A 288 -10.78 -21.20 18.20
C GLY A 288 -9.48 -21.32 17.40
N THR A 289 -8.91 -20.20 16.93
CA THR A 289 -7.58 -20.21 16.31
C THR A 289 -6.53 -20.67 17.33
N PRO A 290 -5.64 -21.61 16.97
CA PRO A 290 -4.59 -22.07 17.86
C PRO A 290 -3.60 -20.93 18.16
N LEU A 291 -3.25 -20.72 19.42
CA LEU A 291 -2.24 -19.77 19.88
C LEU A 291 -1.29 -20.45 20.86
N PRO A 292 -0.03 -19.97 20.99
CA PRO A 292 0.86 -20.47 22.03
C PRO A 292 0.28 -20.21 23.43
N LYS A 293 0.39 -21.19 24.34
CA LYS A 293 -0.15 -21.06 25.71
C LYS A 293 0.39 -19.85 26.46
N THR A 294 1.64 -19.44 26.23
CA THR A 294 2.20 -18.26 26.90
C THR A 294 1.54 -16.96 26.43
N TRP A 295 1.09 -16.90 25.17
CA TRP A 295 0.42 -15.72 24.62
C TRP A 295 -0.90 -15.49 25.33
N VAL A 296 -1.68 -16.54 25.54
CA VAL A 296 -2.96 -16.49 26.25
C VAL A 296 -2.76 -16.03 27.70
N LYS A 297 -1.79 -16.61 28.42
CA LYS A 297 -1.48 -16.21 29.81
C LYS A 297 -1.03 -14.75 29.96
N VAL A 298 -0.11 -14.29 29.11
CA VAL A 298 0.34 -12.90 29.13
C VAL A 298 -0.82 -11.97 28.83
N ARG A 299 -1.61 -12.29 27.81
CA ARG A 299 -2.79 -11.50 27.45
C ARG A 299 -3.77 -11.37 28.61
N GLU A 300 -4.15 -12.49 29.24
CA GLU A 300 -5.03 -12.47 30.43
C GLU A 300 -4.45 -11.60 31.55
N THR A 301 -3.13 -11.65 31.75
CA THR A 301 -2.45 -10.81 32.75
C THR A 301 -2.57 -9.32 32.41
N LEU A 302 -2.38 -8.95 31.14
CA LEU A 302 -2.47 -7.56 30.70
C LEU A 302 -3.90 -7.00 30.75
N GLU A 303 -4.89 -7.81 30.39
CA GLU A 303 -6.30 -7.40 30.38
C GLU A 303 -6.85 -7.20 31.80
N ASN A 304 -6.36 -7.98 32.78
CA ASN A 304 -6.73 -7.85 34.18
C ASN A 304 -5.91 -6.78 34.93
N ASP A 305 -4.93 -6.16 34.28
CA ASP A 305 -4.15 -5.08 34.91
C ASP A 305 -5.04 -3.82 35.04
N PRO A 306 -5.19 -3.26 36.26
CA PRO A 306 -6.05 -2.11 36.47
C PRO A 306 -5.51 -0.81 35.85
N ARG A 307 -4.23 -0.75 35.47
CA ARG A 307 -3.59 0.45 34.94
C ARG A 307 -4.00 0.72 33.49
N ASN A 308 -3.93 1.99 33.08
CA ASN A 308 -4.24 2.38 31.70
C ASN A 308 -3.07 2.10 30.73
N TYR A 309 -1.85 2.10 31.26
CA TYR A 309 -0.62 1.89 30.51
C TYR A 309 0.48 1.32 31.41
N ILE A 310 1.49 0.71 30.81
CA ILE A 310 2.72 0.23 31.46
C ILE A 310 3.95 0.56 30.60
N SER A 311 5.13 0.58 31.20
CA SER A 311 6.39 0.69 30.44
C SER A 311 6.72 -0.61 29.69
N LEU A 312 7.57 -0.50 28.66
CA LEU A 312 8.06 -1.65 27.92
C LEU A 312 8.82 -2.65 28.81
N ASP A 313 9.57 -2.16 29.80
CA ASP A 313 10.32 -3.01 30.73
C ASP A 313 9.38 -3.81 31.64
N GLU A 314 8.32 -3.17 32.14
CA GLU A 314 7.27 -3.86 32.90
C GLU A 314 6.57 -4.93 32.05
N TYR A 315 6.24 -4.60 30.80
CA TYR A 315 5.71 -5.58 29.85
C TYR A 315 6.66 -6.77 29.67
N PHE A 316 7.96 -6.52 29.50
CA PHE A 316 8.94 -7.59 29.36
C PHE A 316 9.07 -8.46 30.61
N ASN A 317 8.92 -7.87 31.80
CA ASN A 317 8.89 -8.59 33.06
C ASN A 317 7.65 -9.47 33.17
N ILE A 318 6.46 -8.95 32.83
CA ILE A 318 5.21 -9.72 32.79
C ILE A 318 5.35 -10.92 31.83
N CYS A 319 5.90 -10.70 30.64
CA CYS A 319 6.13 -11.78 29.69
C CYS A 319 7.08 -12.84 30.24
N GLN A 320 8.17 -12.42 30.88
CA GLN A 320 9.17 -13.34 31.43
C GLN A 320 8.58 -14.20 32.57
N GLN A 321 7.79 -13.59 33.45
CA GLN A 321 7.07 -14.29 34.52
C GLN A 321 6.09 -15.33 33.97
N ASN A 322 5.55 -15.10 32.77
CA ASN A 322 4.60 -15.99 32.09
C ASN A 322 5.23 -16.95 31.07
N GLY A 323 6.57 -17.09 31.08
CA GLY A 323 7.29 -18.13 30.33
C GLY A 323 8.02 -17.68 29.06
N PHE A 324 7.98 -16.40 28.69
CA PHE A 324 8.76 -15.90 27.56
C PHE A 324 10.27 -15.89 27.86
N THR A 325 11.05 -16.38 26.89
CA THR A 325 12.52 -16.45 27.00
C THR A 325 13.25 -15.46 26.09
N LYS A 326 12.67 -15.11 24.94
CA LYS A 326 13.29 -14.22 23.94
C LYS A 326 12.54 -12.90 23.86
N GLN A 327 13.27 -11.78 23.82
CA GLN A 327 12.68 -10.45 23.70
C GLN A 327 11.93 -10.24 22.37
N LYS A 328 12.45 -10.82 21.28
CA LYS A 328 11.79 -10.80 19.96
C LYS A 328 10.37 -11.38 20.02
N ASP A 329 10.21 -12.50 20.72
CA ASP A 329 8.93 -13.19 20.86
C ASP A 329 7.94 -12.32 21.67
N LYS A 330 8.44 -11.63 22.71
CA LYS A 330 7.65 -10.65 23.48
C LYS A 330 7.16 -9.51 22.59
N LEU A 331 8.00 -8.96 21.71
CA LEU A 331 7.62 -7.88 20.79
C LEU A 331 6.64 -8.36 19.70
N GLN A 332 6.79 -9.59 19.22
CA GLN A 332 5.82 -10.19 18.30
C GLN A 332 4.43 -10.29 18.95
N LEU A 333 4.36 -10.73 20.21
CA LEU A 333 3.10 -10.78 20.95
C LEU A 333 2.47 -9.39 21.12
N SER A 334 3.22 -8.37 21.55
CA SER A 334 2.64 -7.04 21.75
C SER A 334 2.17 -6.43 20.43
N GLY A 335 2.88 -6.68 19.34
CA GLY A 335 2.43 -6.31 18.00
C GLY A 335 1.15 -7.05 17.60
N TYR A 336 1.06 -8.36 17.88
CA TYR A 336 -0.17 -9.13 17.61
C TYR A 336 -1.37 -8.60 18.43
N LEU A 337 -1.17 -8.30 19.71
CA LEU A 337 -2.22 -7.71 20.57
C LEU A 337 -2.61 -6.30 20.12
N HIS A 338 -1.67 -5.52 19.57
CA HIS A 338 -1.94 -4.24 18.93
C HIS A 338 -2.84 -4.39 17.70
N ASP A 339 -2.53 -5.32 16.82
CA ASP A 339 -3.30 -5.56 15.59
C ASP A 339 -4.74 -6.04 15.91
N LEU A 340 -4.93 -6.74 17.03
CA LEU A 340 -6.25 -7.13 17.55
C LEU A 340 -7.00 -5.98 18.24
N GLY A 341 -6.33 -4.88 18.57
CA GLY A 341 -6.88 -3.77 19.33
C GLY A 341 -7.10 -4.06 20.81
N VAL A 342 -6.39 -5.05 21.37
CA VAL A 342 -6.42 -5.39 22.80
C VAL A 342 -5.68 -4.33 23.61
N CYS A 343 -4.52 -3.92 23.10
CA CYS A 343 -3.71 -2.82 23.62
C CYS A 343 -3.18 -1.98 22.44
N LEU A 344 -2.50 -0.87 22.70
CA LEU A 344 -1.79 -0.12 21.66
C LEU A 344 -0.29 -0.14 21.93
N HIS A 345 0.48 -0.54 20.92
CA HIS A 345 1.94 -0.56 20.95
C HIS A 345 2.52 -0.18 19.60
N PHE A 346 3.07 1.03 19.50
CA PHE A 346 3.64 1.54 18.25
C PHE A 346 5.15 1.32 18.27
N GLN A 347 5.58 0.15 17.78
CA GLN A 347 6.99 -0.29 17.83
C GLN A 347 7.92 0.50 16.91
N ASP A 348 7.36 1.16 15.89
CA ASP A 348 8.13 1.95 14.92
C ASP A 348 8.31 3.43 15.35
N ASP A 349 7.67 3.85 16.45
CA ASP A 349 7.73 5.22 16.96
C ASP A 349 8.67 5.31 18.18
N PRO A 350 9.74 6.12 18.15
CA PRO A 350 10.76 6.17 19.22
C PRO A 350 10.26 6.62 20.61
N ILE A 351 9.10 7.26 20.69
CA ILE A 351 8.49 7.70 21.94
C ILE A 351 7.50 6.63 22.41
N LEU A 352 6.65 6.16 21.51
CA LEU A 352 5.58 5.22 21.83
C LEU A 352 6.06 3.77 21.96
N GLU A 353 7.22 3.40 21.40
CA GLU A 353 7.82 2.06 21.55
C GLU A 353 8.08 1.71 23.03
N LYS A 354 8.18 2.72 23.90
CA LYS A 354 8.54 2.57 25.32
C LYS A 354 7.33 2.39 26.23
N ILE A 355 6.12 2.49 25.69
CA ILE A 355 4.87 2.45 26.45
C ILE A 355 3.89 1.50 25.79
N LEU A 356 3.26 0.67 26.60
CA LEU A 356 2.15 -0.17 26.20
C LEU A 356 0.86 0.41 26.78
N ILE A 357 -0.03 0.93 25.93
CA ILE A 357 -1.34 1.42 26.36
C ILE A 357 -2.26 0.22 26.49
N LEU A 358 -2.51 -0.22 27.72
CA LEU A 358 -3.32 -1.40 28.02
C LEU A 358 -4.81 -1.17 27.74
N LYS A 359 -5.28 0.06 27.95
CA LYS A 359 -6.69 0.42 27.69
C LYS A 359 -6.78 1.38 26.50
N PRO A 360 -7.09 0.89 25.29
CA PRO A 360 -7.19 1.75 24.11
C PRO A 360 -8.16 2.92 24.28
N LYS A 361 -9.25 2.70 25.03
CA LYS A 361 -10.24 3.74 25.38
C LYS A 361 -9.60 4.95 26.07
N TRP A 362 -8.66 4.73 27.00
CA TRP A 362 -7.97 5.83 27.68
C TRP A 362 -7.18 6.70 26.69
N GLY A 363 -6.51 6.07 25.71
CA GLY A 363 -5.80 6.78 24.65
C GLY A 363 -6.74 7.59 23.76
N THR A 364 -7.87 7.01 23.35
CA THR A 364 -8.85 7.71 22.51
C THR A 364 -9.56 8.85 23.24
N ASP A 365 -9.92 8.65 24.51
CA ASP A 365 -10.57 9.68 25.31
C ASP A 365 -9.65 10.89 25.47
N ALA A 366 -8.34 10.68 25.61
CA ALA A 366 -7.37 11.77 25.60
C ALA A 366 -7.39 12.58 24.29
N VAL A 367 -7.44 11.89 23.14
CA VAL A 367 -7.54 12.53 21.82
C VAL A 367 -8.83 13.34 21.70
N TYR A 368 -9.98 12.75 22.08
CA TYR A 368 -11.27 13.41 22.01
C TYR A 368 -11.34 14.65 22.88
N ARG A 369 -10.75 14.63 24.09
CA ARG A 369 -10.66 15.82 24.95
C ARG A 369 -9.98 17.00 24.26
N VAL A 370 -8.99 16.77 23.39
CA VAL A 370 -8.33 17.84 22.63
C VAL A 370 -9.21 18.33 21.48
N LEU A 371 -9.81 17.42 20.72
CA LEU A 371 -10.65 17.78 19.56
C LEU A 371 -11.96 18.46 19.97
N ASP A 372 -12.49 18.12 21.15
CA ASP A 372 -13.73 18.68 21.70
C ASP A 372 -13.49 19.93 22.55
N ALA A 373 -12.23 20.30 22.82
CA ALA A 373 -11.90 21.43 23.67
C ALA A 373 -12.43 22.74 23.04
N PRO A 374 -13.27 23.53 23.76
CA PRO A 374 -13.91 24.72 23.19
C PRO A 374 -12.91 25.74 22.64
N GLN A 375 -11.77 25.91 23.31
CA GLN A 375 -10.72 26.83 22.88
C GLN A 375 -10.06 26.34 21.58
N VAL A 376 -9.80 25.04 21.44
CA VAL A 376 -9.20 24.44 20.24
C VAL A 376 -10.14 24.56 19.05
N ILE A 377 -11.45 24.32 19.25
CA ILE A 377 -12.47 24.51 18.21
C ILE A 377 -12.56 25.98 17.80
N LYS A 378 -12.58 26.90 18.77
CA LYS A 378 -12.63 28.35 18.52
C LYS A 378 -11.41 28.85 17.75
N ASP A 379 -10.24 28.29 18.06
CA ASP A 379 -8.97 28.59 17.38
C ASP A 379 -8.78 27.76 16.10
N LEU A 380 -9.86 27.20 15.54
CA LEU A 380 -9.88 26.46 14.26
C LEU A 380 -8.90 25.28 14.22
N GLY A 381 -8.82 24.54 15.33
CA GLY A 381 -7.94 23.38 15.47
C GLY A 381 -6.53 23.70 15.91
N LYS A 382 -6.17 24.98 16.11
CA LYS A 382 -4.87 25.37 16.63
C LYS A 382 -4.81 25.19 18.15
N PHE A 383 -3.75 24.59 18.65
CA PHE A 383 -3.51 24.44 20.09
C PHE A 383 -2.02 24.44 20.41
N THR A 384 -1.69 24.76 21.66
CA THR A 384 -0.31 24.82 22.16
C THR A 384 -0.07 23.76 23.22
N TRP A 385 1.19 23.53 23.55
CA TRP A 385 1.56 22.71 24.71
C TRP A 385 0.93 23.20 26.02
N GLN A 386 0.67 24.50 26.18
CA GLN A 386 0.00 25.03 27.36
C GLN A 386 -1.48 24.62 27.39
N ASN A 387 -2.16 24.63 26.24
CA ASN A 387 -3.54 24.13 26.16
C ASN A 387 -3.58 22.62 26.48
N LEU A 388 -2.61 21.83 26.01
CA LEU A 388 -2.54 20.41 26.34
C LEU A 388 -2.37 20.18 27.85
N LYS A 389 -1.57 21.00 28.54
CA LYS A 389 -1.45 20.93 30.01
C LYS A 389 -2.76 21.21 30.72
N GLU A 390 -3.56 22.13 30.20
CA GLU A 390 -4.87 22.49 30.76
C GLU A 390 -5.92 21.42 30.45
N ILE A 391 -5.91 20.85 29.24
CA ILE A 391 -6.86 19.80 28.82
C ILE A 391 -6.55 18.48 29.54
N TRP A 392 -5.27 18.12 29.67
CA TRP A 392 -4.77 16.91 30.33
C TRP A 392 -4.15 17.23 31.70
N HIS A 393 -4.83 18.06 32.49
CA HIS A 393 -4.39 18.44 33.84
C HIS A 393 -4.66 17.33 34.87
N ASP A 394 -5.66 16.48 34.62
CA ASP A 394 -6.01 15.38 35.51
C ASP A 394 -4.82 14.43 35.70
N GLN A 395 -4.68 13.91 36.92
CA GLN A 395 -3.61 12.98 37.30
C GLN A 395 -3.51 11.78 36.35
N GLU A 396 -4.63 11.37 35.76
CA GLU A 396 -4.72 10.27 34.81
C GLU A 396 -3.91 10.49 33.51
N TYR A 397 -3.76 11.74 33.05
CA TYR A 397 -3.09 12.08 31.78
C TYR A 397 -1.83 12.94 31.95
N ALA A 398 -1.69 13.63 33.09
CA ALA A 398 -0.66 14.64 33.32
C ALA A 398 0.78 14.16 33.05
N GLU A 399 1.08 12.90 33.39
CA GLU A 399 2.42 12.32 33.22
C GLU A 399 2.70 11.82 31.78
N LYS A 400 1.67 11.73 30.93
CA LYS A 400 1.74 11.12 29.59
C LYS A 400 1.41 12.06 28.44
N GLN A 401 1.43 13.37 28.69
CA GLN A 401 1.09 14.37 27.67
C GLN A 401 1.94 14.26 26.39
N ARG A 402 3.21 13.86 26.50
CA ARG A 402 4.10 13.72 25.32
C ARG A 402 3.69 12.51 24.49
N GLU A 403 3.49 11.38 25.15
CA GLU A 403 3.05 10.13 24.54
C GLU A 403 1.65 10.30 23.93
N LEU A 404 0.72 10.97 24.60
CA LEU A 404 -0.63 11.24 24.09
C LEU A 404 -0.63 12.18 22.88
N LEU A 405 0.23 13.20 22.87
CA LEU A 405 0.41 14.03 21.69
C LEU A 405 1.02 13.22 20.53
N GLN A 406 2.04 12.42 20.81
CA GLN A 406 2.66 11.57 19.80
C GLN A 406 1.67 10.54 19.24
N LEU A 407 0.74 10.06 20.07
CA LEU A 407 -0.38 9.21 19.63
C LEU A 407 -1.28 9.95 18.62
N MET A 408 -1.62 11.22 18.86
CA MET A 408 -2.39 12.03 17.90
C MET A 408 -1.65 12.22 16.57
N ILE A 409 -0.33 12.42 16.62
CA ILE A 409 0.53 12.57 15.43
C ILE A 409 0.59 11.25 14.65
N ASN A 410 0.79 10.11 15.33
CA ASN A 410 0.77 8.78 14.70
C ASN A 410 -0.58 8.48 14.05
N PHE A 411 -1.66 8.94 14.68
CA PHE A 411 -3.01 8.84 14.11
C PHE A 411 -3.28 9.81 12.95
N LYS A 412 -2.28 10.59 12.52
CA LYS A 412 -2.38 11.61 11.48
C LYS A 412 -3.53 12.60 11.73
N LEU A 413 -3.74 12.98 12.99
CA LEU A 413 -4.81 13.89 13.42
C LEU A 413 -4.33 15.32 13.60
N CYS A 414 -3.03 15.52 13.81
CA CYS A 414 -2.43 16.82 13.96
C CYS A 414 -0.97 16.81 13.51
N TYR A 415 -0.42 18.01 13.31
CA TYR A 415 1.00 18.23 13.03
C TYR A 415 1.51 19.46 13.81
N GLU A 416 2.82 19.51 14.04
CA GLU A 416 3.49 20.69 14.60
C GLU A 416 3.71 21.74 13.51
N ILE A 417 3.36 22.99 13.78
CA ILE A 417 3.53 24.08 12.81
C ILE A 417 5.04 24.33 12.58
N PRO A 418 5.54 24.24 11.33
CA PRO A 418 6.93 24.56 11.04
C PRO A 418 7.30 25.97 11.51
N ASN A 419 8.47 26.10 12.15
CA ASN A 419 8.99 27.35 12.71
C ASN A 419 8.18 27.98 13.86
N ASN A 420 7.18 27.27 14.41
CA ASN A 420 6.46 27.69 15.61
C ASN A 420 6.38 26.51 16.60
N PRO A 421 7.48 26.22 17.31
CA PRO A 421 7.61 25.02 18.12
C PRO A 421 6.55 24.99 19.23
N LYS A 422 6.08 23.78 19.56
CA LYS A 422 5.04 23.51 20.56
C LYS A 422 3.66 24.07 20.23
N THR A 423 3.44 24.42 18.96
CA THR A 423 2.13 24.81 18.44
C THR A 423 1.72 23.81 17.37
N TYR A 424 0.49 23.33 17.46
CA TYR A 424 -0.03 22.24 16.63
C TYR A 424 -1.35 22.65 15.98
N ILE A 425 -1.69 22.00 14.88
CA ILE A 425 -2.96 22.16 14.18
C ILE A 425 -3.59 20.78 13.98
N ALA A 426 -4.90 20.67 14.29
CA ALA A 426 -5.76 19.55 13.93
C ALA A 426 -6.62 19.90 12.69
N PRO A 427 -6.25 19.45 11.47
CA PRO A 427 -6.86 19.92 10.22
C PRO A 427 -8.37 19.68 10.09
N GLN A 428 -8.90 18.67 10.76
CA GLN A 428 -10.32 18.33 10.80
C GLN A 428 -11.20 19.43 11.42
N LEU A 429 -10.60 20.32 12.22
CA LEU A 429 -11.26 21.47 12.86
C LEU A 429 -11.04 22.79 12.11
N LEU A 430 -10.32 22.77 10.98
CA LEU A 430 -10.14 23.96 10.15
C LEU A 430 -11.48 24.43 9.58
N THR A 431 -11.51 25.70 9.16
CA THR A 431 -12.67 26.26 8.46
C THR A 431 -12.92 25.56 7.12
N ALA A 432 -14.18 25.42 6.73
CA ALA A 432 -14.55 24.99 5.38
C ALA A 432 -14.32 26.09 4.33
N LYS A 433 -14.12 27.34 4.76
CA LYS A 433 -13.92 28.48 3.86
C LYS A 433 -12.53 28.43 3.25
N GLN A 434 -12.48 28.39 1.91
CA GLN A 434 -11.23 28.45 1.15
C GLN A 434 -10.45 29.74 1.45
N SER A 435 -9.15 29.57 1.71
CA SER A 435 -8.23 30.69 1.93
C SER A 435 -8.04 31.52 0.66
N LYS A 436 -7.76 32.81 0.81
CA LYS A 436 -7.40 33.66 -0.34
C LYS A 436 -5.92 33.46 -0.68
N TYR A 437 -5.62 33.21 -1.95
CA TYR A 437 -4.26 33.11 -2.47
C TYR A 437 -4.26 33.49 -3.95
N GLN A 438 -3.07 33.75 -4.49
CA GLN A 438 -2.86 33.98 -5.92
C GLN A 438 -2.43 32.68 -6.59
N TRP A 439 -3.00 32.39 -7.75
CA TRP A 439 -2.70 31.18 -8.51
C TRP A 439 -2.47 31.50 -9.99
N GLU A 440 -1.44 30.90 -10.58
CA GLU A 440 -1.16 30.99 -12.00
C GLU A 440 -2.01 29.97 -12.77
N GLU A 441 -3.01 30.48 -13.49
CA GLU A 441 -3.95 29.66 -14.27
C GLU A 441 -3.33 29.08 -15.56
N THR A 442 -2.18 29.59 -15.99
CA THR A 442 -1.46 29.16 -17.21
C THR A 442 -0.22 28.33 -16.87
N ASN A 443 0.20 27.42 -17.77
CA ASN A 443 1.37 26.56 -17.62
C ASN A 443 1.34 25.62 -16.41
N ASN A 444 0.16 25.29 -15.89
CA ASN A 444 -0.01 24.33 -14.81
C ASN A 444 -0.31 22.91 -15.30
N LEU A 445 0.12 21.92 -14.51
CA LEU A 445 -0.30 20.52 -14.65
C LEU A 445 -1.55 20.32 -13.81
N ILE A 446 -2.54 19.59 -14.33
CA ILE A 446 -3.80 19.32 -13.64
C ILE A 446 -4.02 17.82 -13.59
N LEU A 447 -4.07 17.23 -12.39
CA LEU A 447 -4.41 15.82 -12.19
C LEU A 447 -5.68 15.73 -11.34
N ARG A 448 -6.49 14.68 -11.56
CA ARG A 448 -7.68 14.44 -10.75
C ARG A 448 -7.76 13.01 -10.27
N TYR A 449 -8.31 12.84 -9.09
CA TYR A 449 -8.78 11.56 -8.56
C TYR A 449 -10.29 11.62 -8.47
N THR A 450 -11.00 10.62 -8.99
CA THR A 450 -12.45 10.49 -8.83
C THR A 450 -12.79 9.19 -8.12
N TYR A 451 -13.78 9.20 -7.24
CA TYR A 451 -14.11 8.04 -6.39
C TYR A 451 -15.52 7.53 -6.65
N GLU A 452 -15.69 6.21 -6.66
CA GLU A 452 -17.03 5.59 -6.58
C GLU A 452 -17.67 5.95 -5.23
N PHE A 453 -16.90 5.85 -4.14
CA PHE A 453 -17.26 6.31 -2.81
C PHE A 453 -16.06 7.00 -2.17
N MET A 454 -16.26 8.21 -1.62
CA MET A 454 -15.19 9.01 -1.03
C MET A 454 -15.30 9.01 0.51
N PRO A 455 -14.41 8.29 1.24
CA PRO A 455 -14.39 8.36 2.69
C PRO A 455 -13.92 9.73 3.17
N LYS A 456 -14.47 10.19 4.30
CA LYS A 456 -14.06 11.46 4.91
C LYS A 456 -12.65 11.36 5.48
N GLY A 457 -11.87 12.43 5.32
CA GLY A 457 -10.58 12.58 5.98
C GLY A 457 -9.34 12.28 5.14
N ILE A 458 -9.49 11.92 3.85
CA ILE A 458 -8.34 11.76 2.94
C ILE A 458 -7.50 13.03 2.89
N ILE A 459 -8.13 14.19 2.67
CA ILE A 459 -7.41 15.47 2.58
C ILE A 459 -6.83 15.91 3.93
N THR A 460 -7.52 15.70 5.04
CA THR A 460 -6.96 16.07 6.35
C THR A 460 -5.72 15.24 6.69
N GLN A 461 -5.71 13.94 6.35
CA GLN A 461 -4.53 13.10 6.49
C GLN A 461 -3.41 13.53 5.53
N PHE A 462 -3.74 13.90 4.30
CA PHE A 462 -2.79 14.42 3.31
C PHE A 462 -2.14 15.73 3.80
N ILE A 463 -2.93 16.65 4.36
CA ILE A 463 -2.44 17.89 4.97
C ILE A 463 -1.44 17.57 6.09
N VAL A 464 -1.76 16.62 6.97
CA VAL A 464 -0.84 16.20 8.04
C VAL A 464 0.44 15.60 7.46
N ALA A 465 0.36 14.78 6.41
CA ALA A 465 1.54 14.18 5.80
C ALA A 465 2.45 15.21 5.10
N MET A 466 1.85 16.21 4.44
CA MET A 466 2.56 17.21 3.63
C MET A 466 2.80 18.54 4.36
N HIS A 467 2.61 18.58 5.68
CA HIS A 467 2.61 19.83 6.47
C HIS A 467 3.87 20.69 6.33
N ASN A 468 5.03 20.06 6.11
CA ASN A 468 6.31 20.74 5.93
C ASN A 468 6.40 21.57 4.65
N LEU A 469 5.56 21.27 3.65
CA LEU A 469 5.53 21.96 2.36
C LEU A 469 4.38 22.97 2.28
N ILE A 470 3.58 23.17 3.33
CA ILE A 470 2.45 24.10 3.29
C ILE A 470 2.94 25.53 3.08
N ASP A 471 2.41 26.19 2.04
CA ASP A 471 2.75 27.57 1.69
C ASP A 471 2.33 28.53 2.80
N VAL A 472 3.12 29.58 2.99
CA VAL A 472 2.92 30.59 4.03
C VAL A 472 2.82 31.96 3.38
N MET A 473 1.69 32.63 3.56
CA MET A 473 1.46 34.00 3.13
C MET A 473 1.11 34.85 4.35
N ASP A 474 1.72 36.02 4.50
CA ASP A 474 1.50 36.92 5.64
C ASP A 474 1.65 36.23 7.03
N LYS A 475 2.62 35.31 7.14
CA LYS A 475 2.87 34.47 8.34
C LYS A 475 1.73 33.51 8.70
N GLN A 476 0.81 33.23 7.78
CA GLN A 476 -0.27 32.25 7.94
C GLN A 476 -0.16 31.15 6.88
N GLN A 477 -0.36 29.91 7.33
CA GLN A 477 -0.41 28.75 6.43
C GLN A 477 -1.66 28.82 5.54
N ILE A 478 -1.51 28.55 4.25
CA ILE A 478 -2.63 28.54 3.30
C ILE A 478 -3.28 27.15 3.28
N VAL A 479 -4.05 26.86 4.32
CA VAL A 479 -4.71 25.57 4.53
C VAL A 479 -6.14 25.76 5.06
N TRP A 480 -7.06 24.90 4.66
CA TRP A 480 -8.44 24.84 5.13
C TRP A 480 -8.91 23.38 5.12
N LYS A 481 -10.13 23.10 5.62
CA LYS A 481 -10.60 21.73 5.87
C LYS A 481 -10.56 20.82 4.63
N SER A 482 -10.82 21.37 3.45
CA SER A 482 -10.93 20.64 2.19
C SER A 482 -9.81 20.95 1.20
N GLY A 483 -8.71 21.60 1.62
CA GLY A 483 -7.62 21.87 0.69
C GLY A 483 -6.43 22.61 1.28
N VAL A 484 -5.35 22.62 0.49
CA VAL A 484 -4.05 23.14 0.90
C VAL A 484 -3.26 23.64 -0.29
N ILE A 485 -2.47 24.68 -0.08
CA ILE A 485 -1.43 25.12 -1.01
C ILE A 485 -0.09 24.69 -0.46
N LEU A 486 0.69 24.02 -1.29
CA LEU A 486 2.05 23.59 -1.02
C LEU A 486 3.03 24.42 -1.85
N SER A 487 4.21 24.65 -1.32
CA SER A 487 5.27 25.44 -1.96
C SER A 487 6.61 24.76 -1.72
N GLN A 488 7.36 24.56 -2.80
CA GLN A 488 8.73 24.05 -2.78
C GLN A 488 9.53 24.77 -3.88
N GLU A 489 10.57 25.49 -3.46
CA GLU A 489 11.39 26.32 -4.35
C GLU A 489 10.53 27.31 -5.17
N GLU A 490 10.61 27.27 -6.50
CA GLU A 490 9.83 28.10 -7.43
C GLU A 490 8.57 27.38 -7.94
N THR A 491 8.05 26.41 -7.19
CA THR A 491 6.92 25.56 -7.59
C THR A 491 5.85 25.51 -6.51
N LYS A 492 4.58 25.68 -6.91
CA LYS A 492 3.42 25.59 -6.03
C LYS A 492 2.48 24.49 -6.47
N ALA A 493 1.86 23.81 -5.51
CA ALA A 493 0.81 22.84 -5.73
C ALA A 493 -0.46 23.22 -4.98
N GLU A 494 -1.59 23.19 -5.64
CA GLU A 494 -2.92 23.31 -5.06
C GLU A 494 -3.57 21.94 -5.03
N VAL A 495 -4.05 21.52 -3.86
CA VAL A 495 -4.76 20.25 -3.68
C VAL A 495 -6.10 20.54 -3.00
N ILE A 496 -7.21 20.23 -3.68
CA ILE A 496 -8.56 20.53 -3.20
C ILE A 496 -9.45 19.30 -3.33
N GLU A 497 -10.19 18.99 -2.26
CA GLU A 497 -11.30 18.03 -2.24
C GLU A 497 -12.61 18.74 -2.58
N TYR A 498 -13.31 18.18 -3.57
CA TYR A 498 -14.69 18.45 -3.89
C TYR A 498 -15.53 17.25 -3.48
N TYR A 499 -15.91 17.20 -2.20
CA TYR A 499 -16.58 16.04 -1.61
C TYR A 499 -17.88 15.67 -2.36
N ASP A 500 -18.71 16.65 -2.70
CA ASP A 500 -19.98 16.45 -3.42
C ASP A 500 -19.79 15.85 -4.82
N LYS A 501 -18.62 16.10 -5.42
CA LYS A 501 -18.22 15.56 -6.73
C LYS A 501 -17.42 14.26 -6.61
N ARG A 502 -17.10 13.83 -5.39
CA ARG A 502 -16.19 12.71 -5.11
C ARG A 502 -14.90 12.87 -5.92
N GLU A 503 -14.30 14.06 -5.85
CA GLU A 503 -13.13 14.44 -6.65
C GLU A 503 -12.05 15.07 -5.75
N ILE A 504 -10.78 14.69 -5.95
CA ILE A 504 -9.63 15.49 -5.51
C ILE A 504 -8.96 16.06 -6.76
N LYS A 505 -8.84 17.38 -6.82
CA LYS A 505 -8.18 18.10 -7.91
C LYS A 505 -6.81 18.58 -7.43
N ILE A 506 -5.79 18.29 -8.22
CA ILE A 506 -4.42 18.75 -8.00
C ILE A 506 -4.02 19.65 -9.17
N ARG A 507 -3.48 20.83 -8.85
CA ARG A 507 -2.85 21.72 -9.84
C ARG A 507 -1.43 22.01 -9.41
N VAL A 508 -0.47 21.98 -10.32
CA VAL A 508 0.93 22.33 -10.01
C VAL A 508 1.47 23.30 -11.04
N ALA A 509 2.02 24.42 -10.57
CA ALA A 509 2.59 25.48 -11.39
C ALA A 509 4.02 25.78 -10.92
N GLY A 510 4.89 26.18 -11.85
CA GLY A 510 6.29 26.51 -11.57
C GLY A 510 7.30 25.63 -12.30
N LYS A 511 8.58 25.87 -11.99
CA LYS A 511 9.72 25.33 -12.74
C LYS A 511 9.86 23.80 -12.62
N PHE A 512 9.61 23.26 -11.43
CA PHE A 512 9.79 21.84 -11.09
C PHE A 512 8.44 21.14 -10.85
N LYS A 513 7.42 21.53 -11.62
CA LYS A 513 6.03 21.07 -11.47
C LYS A 513 5.85 19.55 -11.51
N ARG A 514 6.69 18.83 -12.26
CA ARG A 514 6.66 17.35 -12.33
C ARG A 514 7.10 16.71 -11.03
N ASP A 515 8.17 17.21 -10.41
CA ASP A 515 8.73 16.62 -9.20
C ASP A 515 7.78 16.83 -8.01
N LEU A 516 7.21 18.03 -7.88
CA LEU A 516 6.20 18.30 -6.85
C LEU A 516 4.89 17.53 -7.09
N MET A 517 4.46 17.36 -8.35
CA MET A 517 3.32 16.51 -8.69
C MET A 517 3.55 15.05 -8.29
N THR A 518 4.75 14.52 -8.55
CA THR A 518 5.15 13.16 -8.19
C THR A 518 5.09 12.98 -6.66
N GLN A 519 5.66 13.91 -5.88
CA GLN A 519 5.57 13.85 -4.41
C GLN A 519 4.12 13.90 -3.89
N VAL A 520 3.30 14.81 -4.43
CA VAL A 520 1.89 14.96 -4.04
C VAL A 520 1.09 13.70 -4.36
N THR A 521 1.26 13.15 -5.55
CA THR A 521 0.54 11.95 -5.97
C THR A 521 1.02 10.71 -5.24
N TYR A 522 2.32 10.58 -4.98
CA TYR A 522 2.87 9.50 -4.16
C TYR A 522 2.25 9.43 -2.76
N GLU A 523 2.16 10.56 -2.04
CA GLU A 523 1.57 10.55 -0.69
C GLU A 523 0.05 10.33 -0.72
N LEU A 524 -0.66 10.85 -1.73
CA LEU A 524 -2.09 10.54 -1.92
C LEU A 524 -2.31 9.05 -2.22
N ASP A 525 -1.54 8.49 -3.15
CA ASP A 525 -1.63 7.08 -3.54
C ASP A 525 -1.31 6.17 -2.32
N LYS A 526 -0.34 6.57 -1.48
CA LYS A 526 -0.04 5.89 -0.21
C LYS A 526 -1.21 5.96 0.79
N ILE A 527 -1.89 7.11 0.90
CA ILE A 527 -3.12 7.22 1.72
C ILE A 527 -4.22 6.33 1.12
N HIS A 528 -4.42 6.31 -0.20
CA HIS A 528 -5.39 5.41 -0.83
C HIS A 528 -5.10 3.94 -0.57
N GLN A 529 -3.83 3.54 -0.60
CA GLN A 529 -3.40 2.17 -0.32
C GLN A 529 -3.72 1.71 1.11
N SER A 530 -3.84 2.65 2.07
CA SER A 530 -4.31 2.32 3.42
C SER A 530 -5.75 1.80 3.44
N TYR A 531 -6.55 2.13 2.41
CA TYR A 531 -7.92 1.66 2.24
C TYR A 531 -7.97 0.48 1.26
N LYS A 532 -8.17 -0.73 1.76
CA LYS A 532 -8.00 -1.98 0.98
C LYS A 532 -8.91 -2.12 -0.25
N ARG A 533 -10.07 -1.50 -0.23
CA ARG A 533 -11.11 -1.61 -1.27
C ARG A 533 -11.53 -0.25 -1.84
N LEU A 534 -10.69 0.77 -1.68
CA LEU A 534 -11.00 2.08 -2.22
C LEU A 534 -10.95 2.01 -3.74
N LYS A 535 -12.11 2.24 -4.37
CA LYS A 535 -12.22 2.33 -5.81
C LYS A 535 -12.12 3.78 -6.23
N TYR A 536 -11.09 4.09 -6.99
CA TYR A 536 -10.85 5.42 -7.53
C TYR A 536 -10.15 5.34 -8.88
N ASP A 537 -10.40 6.37 -9.68
CA ASP A 537 -9.75 6.57 -10.96
C ASP A 537 -8.77 7.73 -10.86
N LYS A 538 -7.52 7.51 -11.28
CA LYS A 538 -6.52 8.56 -11.47
C LYS A 538 -6.61 9.05 -12.92
N LEU A 539 -6.96 10.32 -13.09
CA LEU A 539 -7.26 10.96 -14.37
C LEU A 539 -6.10 11.86 -14.83
N ILE A 540 -5.51 11.50 -15.97
CA ILE A 540 -4.37 12.20 -16.58
C ILE A 540 -4.88 13.18 -17.65
N PRO A 541 -4.48 14.46 -17.61
CA PRO A 541 -4.92 15.46 -18.57
C PRO A 541 -4.29 15.21 -19.95
N CYS A 542 -5.05 15.54 -20.99
CA CYS A 542 -4.53 15.60 -22.35
C CYS A 542 -3.59 16.81 -22.51
N ASN A 543 -2.41 16.61 -23.09
CA ASN A 543 -1.42 17.66 -23.35
C ASN A 543 -1.51 18.29 -24.77
N CYS A 544 -2.52 17.92 -25.57
CA CYS A 544 -2.73 18.51 -26.89
C CYS A 544 -2.88 20.04 -26.83
N VAL A 545 -2.63 20.74 -27.93
CA VAL A 545 -2.70 22.23 -28.02
C VAL A 545 -4.01 22.82 -27.49
N THR A 546 -5.14 22.11 -27.60
CA THR A 546 -6.45 22.58 -27.11
C THR A 546 -6.66 22.36 -25.60
N CYS A 547 -5.94 21.40 -25.03
CA CYS A 547 -6.05 21.02 -23.62
C CYS A 547 -4.92 21.58 -22.77
N LYS A 548 -3.74 21.81 -23.35
CA LYS A 548 -2.64 22.51 -22.72
C LYS A 548 -3.12 23.87 -22.23
N ASP A 549 -2.86 24.18 -20.96
CA ASP A 549 -3.28 25.41 -20.27
C ASP A 549 -4.81 25.60 -20.11
N ASN A 550 -5.62 24.60 -20.49
CA ASN A 550 -7.06 24.62 -20.27
C ASN A 550 -7.39 24.13 -18.85
N GLN A 551 -8.21 24.87 -18.11
CA GLN A 551 -8.63 24.47 -16.75
C GLN A 551 -9.56 23.23 -16.72
N GLN A 552 -10.11 22.86 -17.87
CA GLN A 552 -10.93 21.66 -18.06
C GLN A 552 -10.39 20.89 -19.26
N PRO A 553 -9.20 20.27 -19.21
CA PRO A 553 -8.69 19.50 -20.33
C PRO A 553 -9.54 18.23 -20.55
N HIS A 554 -9.36 17.54 -21.67
CA HIS A 554 -9.84 16.17 -21.76
C HIS A 554 -8.98 15.30 -20.83
N PHE A 555 -9.58 14.33 -20.14
CA PHE A 555 -8.88 13.43 -19.24
C PHE A 555 -8.94 11.98 -19.75
N TYR A 556 -7.86 11.25 -19.50
CA TYR A 556 -7.77 9.82 -19.73
C TYR A 556 -7.62 9.10 -18.39
N LEU A 557 -8.25 7.93 -18.28
CA LEU A 557 -8.00 7.00 -17.18
C LEU A 557 -6.54 6.52 -17.25
N SER A 558 -5.81 6.63 -16.15
CA SER A 558 -4.43 6.15 -16.04
C SER A 558 -4.30 4.67 -16.40
N GLU A 559 -5.26 3.82 -15.98
CA GLU A 559 -5.31 2.39 -16.33
C GLU A 559 -5.42 2.17 -17.84
N LYS A 560 -6.21 2.98 -18.53
CA LYS A 560 -6.33 2.91 -19.99
C LYS A 560 -5.02 3.29 -20.67
N LEU A 561 -4.34 4.34 -20.20
CA LEU A 561 -3.02 4.71 -20.74
C LEU A 561 -1.99 3.59 -20.49
N ARG A 562 -2.05 2.91 -19.34
CA ARG A 562 -1.22 1.73 -19.05
C ARG A 562 -1.47 0.59 -20.02
N GLN A 563 -2.73 0.27 -20.32
CA GLN A 563 -3.09 -0.76 -21.31
C GLN A 563 -2.52 -0.41 -22.69
N PHE A 564 -2.65 0.84 -23.13
CA PHE A 564 -2.06 1.30 -24.39
C PHE A 564 -0.54 1.07 -24.42
N VAL A 565 0.18 1.40 -23.34
CA VAL A 565 1.63 1.13 -23.25
C VAL A 565 1.93 -0.36 -23.30
N ALA A 566 1.16 -1.19 -22.58
CA ALA A 566 1.32 -2.65 -22.55
C ALA A 566 1.09 -3.29 -23.94
N ASP A 567 0.09 -2.80 -24.67
CA ASP A 567 -0.28 -3.24 -26.02
C ASP A 567 0.61 -2.60 -27.12
N GLN A 568 1.68 -1.89 -26.72
CA GLN A 568 2.60 -1.17 -27.63
C GLN A 568 1.89 -0.14 -28.52
N GLN A 569 0.76 0.40 -28.06
CA GLN A 569 0.01 1.47 -28.70
C GLN A 569 0.49 2.83 -28.18
N HIS A 570 1.18 3.57 -29.03
CA HIS A 570 1.82 4.83 -28.63
C HIS A 570 0.96 6.09 -28.84
N GLN A 571 -0.23 5.97 -29.44
CA GLN A 571 -1.09 7.12 -29.74
C GLN A 571 -2.51 6.90 -29.23
N ILE A 572 -3.11 7.97 -28.72
CA ILE A 572 -4.53 8.00 -28.30
C ILE A 572 -5.17 9.31 -28.77
N GLN A 573 -6.46 9.26 -29.12
CA GLN A 573 -7.17 10.44 -29.62
C GLN A 573 -7.80 11.25 -28.49
N CYS A 574 -7.55 12.57 -28.48
CA CYS A 574 -8.25 13.51 -27.63
C CYS A 574 -9.72 13.60 -28.00
N GLN A 575 -10.63 13.53 -27.03
CA GLN A 575 -12.08 13.64 -27.29
C GLN A 575 -12.59 15.09 -27.34
N LYS A 576 -11.69 16.08 -27.29
CA LYS A 576 -12.03 17.48 -27.56
C LYS A 576 -11.69 17.86 -29.00
N LYS A 577 -12.61 18.56 -29.67
CA LYS A 577 -12.39 19.14 -31.00
C LYS A 577 -11.06 19.94 -31.00
N PRO A 578 -10.16 19.73 -31.97
CA PRO A 578 -10.35 19.04 -33.25
C PRO A 578 -9.98 17.53 -33.25
N TYR A 579 -10.01 16.86 -32.10
CA TYR A 579 -9.77 15.42 -31.95
C TYR A 579 -8.38 14.95 -32.36
N LYS A 580 -7.34 15.63 -31.87
CA LYS A 580 -5.95 15.34 -32.21
C LYS A 580 -5.47 14.03 -31.57
N MET A 581 -4.66 13.28 -32.31
CA MET A 581 -3.84 12.20 -31.73
C MET A 581 -2.74 12.80 -30.86
N VAL A 582 -2.52 12.19 -29.70
CA VAL A 582 -1.47 12.55 -28.76
C VAL A 582 -0.66 11.31 -28.41
N ASN A 583 0.62 11.52 -28.11
CA ASN A 583 1.51 10.44 -27.72
C ASN A 583 1.23 10.02 -26.26
N VAL A 584 0.95 8.73 -26.06
CA VAL A 584 0.58 8.17 -24.75
C VAL A 584 1.68 8.36 -23.72
N LEU A 585 2.95 8.15 -24.09
CA LEU A 585 4.08 8.32 -23.17
C LEU A 585 4.23 9.78 -22.73
N SER A 586 4.07 10.73 -23.67
CA SER A 586 4.12 12.16 -23.34
C SER A 586 3.06 12.58 -22.33
N LEU A 587 1.85 12.00 -22.39
CA LEU A 587 0.78 12.29 -21.43
C LEU A 587 1.17 11.91 -20.01
N ILE A 588 1.91 10.82 -19.87
CA ILE A 588 2.33 10.30 -18.56
C ILE A 588 3.57 11.07 -18.08
N ASP A 589 4.58 11.21 -18.94
CA ASP A 589 5.85 11.88 -18.63
C ASP A 589 5.69 13.33 -18.22
N ASP A 590 4.68 14.01 -18.77
CA ASP A 590 4.38 15.40 -18.46
C ASP A 590 3.83 15.57 -17.04
N VAL A 591 3.34 14.50 -16.41
CA VAL A 591 2.61 14.57 -15.13
C VAL A 591 3.34 13.81 -14.02
N MET A 592 3.98 12.68 -14.33
CA MET A 592 4.56 11.77 -13.34
C MET A 592 5.81 11.07 -13.91
N ASP A 593 6.58 10.42 -13.04
CA ASP A 593 7.67 9.56 -13.49
C ASP A 593 7.15 8.21 -14.04
N ARG A 594 7.81 7.69 -15.08
CA ARG A 594 7.44 6.42 -15.73
C ARG A 594 7.53 5.23 -14.78
N THR A 595 8.40 5.32 -13.77
CA THR A 595 8.59 4.29 -12.76
C THR A 595 7.33 4.06 -11.92
N GLU A 596 6.44 5.06 -11.76
CA GLU A 596 5.15 4.89 -11.07
C GLU A 596 4.17 4.00 -11.84
N LEU A 597 4.29 3.93 -13.18
CA LEU A 597 3.51 2.97 -13.99
C LEU A 597 3.92 1.53 -13.70
N GLU A 598 5.16 1.31 -13.27
CA GLU A 598 5.69 0.01 -12.86
C GLU A 598 5.43 -0.30 -11.38
N GLN A 599 5.21 0.72 -10.53
CA GLN A 599 4.96 0.55 -9.09
C GLN A 599 3.50 0.19 -8.78
N ASP A 600 2.54 0.63 -9.61
CA ASP A 600 1.14 0.19 -9.51
C ASP A 600 0.93 -1.24 -10.04
N LYS A 601 2.00 -1.86 -10.55
CA LYS A 601 2.06 -3.32 -10.62
C LYS A 601 1.73 -3.90 -9.23
N SER A 602 2.01 -3.26 -8.09
CA SER A 602 1.64 -3.79 -6.76
C SER A 602 0.14 -4.04 -6.51
N ARG A 603 -0.77 -3.56 -7.38
CA ARG A 603 -2.18 -4.00 -7.35
C ARG A 603 -2.43 -5.35 -8.02
N ASP A 604 -1.57 -5.79 -8.96
CA ASP A 604 -1.68 -7.13 -9.57
C ASP A 604 -0.37 -7.82 -10.06
N SER A 605 0.80 -7.41 -9.57
CA SER A 605 2.16 -7.95 -9.85
C SER A 605 3.21 -7.22 -8.98
N VAL A 606 3.80 -7.87 -7.99
CA VAL A 606 5.00 -7.31 -7.33
C VAL A 606 6.16 -7.35 -8.33
N SER A 607 6.84 -6.21 -8.51
CA SER A 607 8.05 -6.04 -9.31
C SER A 607 9.16 -7.01 -8.87
N TYR A 608 9.62 -7.86 -9.79
CA TYR A 608 10.90 -8.55 -9.66
C TYR A 608 11.97 -7.67 -10.31
N SER A 609 13.06 -7.40 -9.58
CA SER A 609 14.29 -6.92 -10.18
C SER A 609 14.75 -7.92 -11.24
N SER A 610 14.94 -7.45 -12.48
CA SER A 610 15.50 -8.26 -13.55
C SER A 610 16.96 -8.56 -13.24
N VAL A 611 17.23 -9.74 -12.68
CA VAL A 611 18.59 -10.28 -12.65
C VAL A 611 18.77 -11.15 -13.88
N THR A 612 19.52 -10.66 -14.86
CA THR A 612 19.96 -11.42 -16.02
C THR A 612 21.16 -12.31 -15.66
N PHE A 613 20.99 -13.62 -15.78
CA PHE A 613 22.08 -14.61 -15.80
C PHE A 613 21.98 -15.44 -17.09
N ALA A 614 23.11 -15.92 -17.59
CA ALA A 614 23.23 -16.60 -18.88
C ALA A 614 23.51 -18.10 -18.74
N GLY A 615 22.69 -18.94 -19.40
CA GLY A 615 23.02 -20.32 -19.82
C GLY A 615 22.28 -21.49 -19.11
N ASN A 616 21.81 -22.47 -19.92
CA ASN A 616 21.24 -23.81 -19.61
C ASN A 616 19.91 -23.91 -18.82
N ILE A 617 18.74 -23.83 -19.50
CA ILE A 617 17.36 -24.08 -19.00
C ILE A 617 17.18 -23.94 -17.46
N GLU A 618 17.63 -22.83 -16.90
CA GLU A 618 17.49 -22.52 -15.47
C GLU A 618 16.09 -21.93 -15.16
N LYS A 619 15.37 -21.50 -16.19
CA LYS A 619 14.11 -20.75 -16.09
C LYS A 619 13.01 -21.35 -16.98
N VAL A 620 11.85 -21.61 -16.38
CA VAL A 620 10.62 -22.02 -17.09
C VAL A 620 9.48 -21.08 -16.71
N VAL A 621 8.74 -20.58 -17.71
CA VAL A 621 7.53 -19.77 -17.55
C VAL A 621 6.41 -20.44 -18.34
N ILE A 622 5.29 -20.73 -17.69
CA ILE A 622 4.12 -21.36 -18.33
C ILE A 622 2.93 -20.43 -18.23
N GLN A 623 2.50 -19.92 -19.39
CA GLN A 623 1.33 -19.08 -19.54
C GLN A 623 0.27 -19.81 -20.37
N HIS A 624 -1.00 -19.56 -20.06
CA HIS A 624 -2.12 -20.15 -20.79
C HIS A 624 -2.25 -19.51 -22.18
N SER A 625 -2.20 -20.31 -23.25
CA SER A 625 -2.54 -19.85 -24.60
C SER A 625 -4.05 -19.82 -24.79
N THR A 626 -4.61 -18.68 -25.18
CA THR A 626 -6.01 -18.54 -25.62
C THR A 626 -6.18 -18.92 -27.09
N GLU A 627 -5.62 -20.05 -27.52
CA GLU A 627 -5.91 -20.63 -28.83
C GLU A 627 -6.20 -22.11 -28.64
N GLY A 628 -7.49 -22.44 -28.56
CA GLY A 628 -7.96 -23.79 -28.79
C GLY A 628 -8.03 -24.04 -30.28
N ASN A 629 -7.40 -25.11 -30.75
CA ASN A 629 -7.98 -26.00 -31.75
C ASN A 629 -7.23 -27.35 -31.73
N ASN A 630 -7.97 -28.37 -31.31
CA ASN A 630 -7.62 -29.78 -31.49
C ASN A 630 -7.80 -30.16 -32.95
N ILE A 631 -6.76 -30.66 -33.63
CA ILE A 631 -6.90 -31.68 -34.69
C ILE A 631 -5.72 -32.66 -34.56
N MET A 632 -6.04 -33.91 -34.24
CA MET A 632 -5.19 -35.09 -34.46
C MET A 632 -5.19 -35.45 -35.95
N THR A 633 -4.04 -35.82 -36.52
CA THR A 633 -3.90 -36.90 -37.53
C THR A 633 -2.43 -37.38 -37.61
N ASP A 634 -2.28 -38.67 -37.90
CA ASP A 634 -1.10 -39.57 -37.86
C ASP A 634 -0.24 -39.50 -39.16
N PRO A 635 0.87 -40.25 -39.38
CA PRO A 635 2.13 -39.68 -39.87
C PRO A 635 2.63 -40.34 -41.16
N SER A 636 2.71 -39.61 -42.27
CA SER A 636 3.51 -40.09 -43.40
C SER A 636 3.93 -38.99 -44.34
N GLU A 637 5.21 -39.06 -44.70
CA GLU A 637 5.92 -38.42 -45.82
C GLU A 637 6.66 -37.09 -45.54
N LYS A 638 7.97 -37.16 -45.81
CA LYS A 638 9.01 -36.15 -45.87
C LYS A 638 9.64 -36.26 -47.27
N PRO A 639 10.41 -35.28 -47.77
CA PRO A 639 10.14 -33.82 -47.76
C PRO A 639 10.50 -33.17 -49.12
N GLU A 640 9.95 -31.99 -49.44
CA GLU A 640 10.66 -30.97 -50.26
C GLU A 640 10.33 -29.55 -49.75
N GLU A 641 11.36 -28.69 -49.72
CA GLU A 641 11.40 -27.32 -49.16
C GLU A 641 10.59 -26.29 -49.96
N PRO A 642 10.23 -25.11 -49.37
CA PRO A 642 11.09 -23.92 -49.60
C PRO A 642 11.14 -22.85 -48.47
N SER A 643 12.24 -22.07 -48.54
CA SER A 643 12.44 -20.66 -48.11
C SER A 643 12.48 -20.29 -46.61
N LYS A 644 13.68 -19.84 -46.17
CA LYS A 644 14.00 -19.25 -44.87
C LYS A 644 13.86 -17.72 -44.89
N SER A 645 13.30 -17.13 -43.83
CA SER A 645 13.57 -15.75 -43.42
C SER A 645 13.86 -15.72 -41.92
N GLU A 646 15.08 -15.31 -41.57
CA GLU A 646 15.66 -15.31 -40.23
C GLU A 646 15.23 -14.11 -39.38
N VAL A 647 15.04 -14.38 -38.07
CA VAL A 647 15.00 -13.40 -36.97
C VAL A 647 16.41 -13.30 -36.39
N GLN A 648 16.97 -12.09 -36.25
CA GLN A 648 18.24 -11.85 -35.54
C GLN A 648 18.03 -11.18 -34.18
N VAL A 649 18.63 -11.81 -33.16
CA VAL A 649 18.78 -11.36 -31.77
C VAL A 649 20.07 -10.55 -31.65
N THR A 650 20.04 -9.35 -31.04
CA THR A 650 21.23 -8.50 -30.83
C THR A 650 21.73 -8.52 -29.38
N LEU A 651 23.05 -8.73 -29.18
CA LEU A 651 23.78 -8.67 -27.90
C LEU A 651 23.98 -7.23 -27.36
N PRO A 652 24.26 -7.03 -26.04
CA PRO A 652 24.43 -5.70 -25.44
C PRO A 652 25.67 -4.92 -25.93
N TRP A 653 25.46 -3.64 -26.26
CA TRP A 653 26.39 -2.70 -26.92
C TRP A 653 27.74 -2.44 -26.18
N ALA A 654 27.77 -2.48 -24.85
CA ALA A 654 29.00 -2.22 -24.08
C ALA A 654 30.07 -3.34 -24.22
N PHE A 655 29.65 -4.59 -24.45
CA PHE A 655 30.57 -5.73 -24.63
C PHE A 655 31.22 -5.73 -26.02
N ARG A 656 30.47 -5.23 -27.02
CA ARG A 656 30.92 -5.14 -28.42
C ARG A 656 31.97 -4.04 -28.61
N ASN A 657 31.82 -2.90 -27.92
CA ASN A 657 32.75 -1.77 -28.03
C ASN A 657 34.04 -1.98 -27.22
N GLY A 658 33.96 -2.58 -26.02
CA GLY A 658 35.15 -2.88 -25.20
C GLY A 658 36.12 -3.86 -25.87
N MET A 659 35.59 -4.92 -26.49
CA MET A 659 36.39 -5.91 -27.23
C MET A 659 37.01 -5.33 -28.51
N PHE A 660 36.34 -4.39 -29.17
CA PHE A 660 36.86 -3.73 -30.37
C PHE A 660 38.11 -2.88 -30.08
N TYR A 661 38.08 -2.05 -29.04
CA TYR A 661 39.26 -1.23 -28.67
C TYR A 661 40.43 -2.08 -28.16
N LEU A 662 40.15 -3.16 -27.43
CA LEU A 662 41.18 -4.12 -27.02
C LEU A 662 41.86 -4.76 -28.24
N PHE A 663 41.08 -5.17 -29.24
CA PHE A 663 41.59 -5.74 -30.49
C PHE A 663 42.43 -4.73 -31.29
N VAL A 664 41.94 -3.50 -31.45
CA VAL A 664 42.69 -2.43 -32.15
C VAL A 664 44.02 -2.15 -31.45
N CYS A 665 44.04 -2.07 -30.11
CA CYS A 665 45.28 -1.89 -29.35
C CYS A 665 46.28 -3.03 -29.59
N VAL A 666 45.83 -4.29 -29.55
CA VAL A 666 46.71 -5.45 -29.76
C VAL A 666 47.30 -5.46 -31.17
N VAL A 667 46.49 -5.17 -32.20
CA VAL A 667 46.93 -5.12 -33.59
C VAL A 667 47.93 -3.99 -33.82
N VAL A 668 47.69 -2.80 -33.27
CA VAL A 668 48.61 -1.66 -33.41
C VAL A 668 49.94 -1.94 -32.72
N PHE A 669 49.95 -2.50 -31.49
CA PHE A 669 51.19 -2.82 -30.79
C PHE A 669 52.01 -3.93 -31.48
N THR A 670 51.35 -4.92 -32.08
CA THR A 670 52.06 -5.94 -32.88
C THR A 670 52.58 -5.37 -34.20
N LEU A 671 51.86 -4.47 -34.86
CA LEU A 671 52.33 -3.80 -36.08
C LEU A 671 53.53 -2.88 -35.80
N VAL A 672 53.50 -2.11 -34.71
CA VAL A 672 54.62 -1.25 -34.28
C VAL A 672 55.83 -2.07 -33.85
N GLY A 673 55.62 -3.20 -33.16
CA GLY A 673 56.71 -4.12 -32.78
C GLY A 673 57.38 -4.79 -33.98
N THR A 674 56.62 -5.13 -35.03
CA THR A 674 57.15 -5.76 -36.24
C THR A 674 57.80 -4.76 -37.21
N LEU A 675 57.25 -3.54 -37.32
CA LEU A 675 57.80 -2.47 -38.18
C LEU A 675 58.92 -1.66 -37.51
N GLY A 676 59.02 -1.68 -36.18
CA GLY A 676 60.05 -0.98 -35.40
C GLY A 676 61.49 -1.42 -35.69
N GLY A 677 61.68 -2.57 -36.33
CA GLY A 677 62.99 -3.05 -36.79
C GLY A 677 63.48 -2.47 -38.12
N PHE A 678 62.61 -1.83 -38.91
CA PHE A 678 62.92 -1.42 -40.30
C PHE A 678 62.76 0.07 -40.61
N LEU A 679 62.30 0.88 -39.65
CA LEU A 679 62.10 2.32 -39.82
C LEU A 679 63.10 3.14 -38.99
N PRO A 680 63.63 4.27 -39.52
CA PRO A 680 64.42 5.20 -38.72
C PRO A 680 63.62 5.70 -37.51
N PHE A 681 64.27 5.86 -36.36
CA PHE A 681 63.63 6.12 -35.06
C PHE A 681 62.61 7.29 -35.06
N HIS A 682 62.85 8.33 -35.87
CA HIS A 682 61.96 9.49 -35.99
C HIS A 682 60.64 9.19 -36.73
N TYR A 683 60.63 8.24 -37.68
CA TYR A 683 59.40 7.80 -38.34
C TYR A 683 58.56 6.89 -37.45
N LEU A 684 59.20 6.07 -36.61
CA LEU A 684 58.49 5.25 -35.62
C LEU A 684 57.71 6.12 -34.63
N ALA A 685 58.36 7.18 -34.10
CA ALA A 685 57.72 8.14 -33.20
C ALA A 685 56.51 8.84 -33.86
N LEU A 686 56.63 9.27 -35.13
CA LEU A 686 55.53 9.87 -35.89
C LEU A 686 54.37 8.88 -36.11
N THR A 687 54.66 7.62 -36.41
CA THR A 687 53.61 6.61 -36.59
C THR A 687 52.86 6.33 -35.29
N ILE A 688 53.56 6.20 -34.16
CA ILE A 688 52.94 5.96 -32.84
C ILE A 688 52.02 7.13 -32.46
N ILE A 689 52.49 8.36 -32.62
CA ILE A 689 51.71 9.57 -32.34
C ILE A 689 50.48 9.64 -33.26
N GLY A 690 50.65 9.37 -34.56
CA GLY A 690 49.55 9.36 -35.52
C GLY A 690 48.46 8.32 -35.18
N THR A 691 48.85 7.10 -34.82
CA THR A 691 47.89 6.06 -34.39
C THR A 691 47.16 6.42 -33.09
N ALA A 692 47.84 7.00 -32.11
CA ALA A 692 47.21 7.42 -30.86
C ALA A 692 46.13 8.49 -31.10
N ILE A 693 46.42 9.48 -31.95
CA ILE A 693 45.47 10.54 -32.31
C ILE A 693 44.28 9.96 -33.08
N PHE A 694 44.51 9.00 -33.99
CA PHE A 694 43.44 8.37 -34.76
C PHE A 694 42.47 7.56 -33.88
N ILE A 695 42.97 6.83 -32.88
CA ILE A 695 42.13 6.09 -31.92
C ILE A 695 41.27 7.06 -31.10
N ILE A 696 41.84 8.19 -30.65
CA ILE A 696 41.11 9.22 -29.90
C ILE A 696 40.00 9.83 -30.79
N LEU A 697 40.28 10.08 -32.07
CA LEU A 697 39.30 10.63 -33.01
C LEU A 697 38.10 9.69 -33.21
N ILE A 698 38.37 8.38 -33.35
CA ILE A 698 37.31 7.35 -33.45
C ILE A 698 36.48 7.29 -32.16
N GLY A 699 37.12 7.41 -30.99
CA GLY A 699 36.42 7.48 -29.70
C GLY A 699 35.48 8.69 -29.60
N VAL A 700 35.93 9.87 -30.04
CA VAL A 700 35.12 11.09 -30.07
C VAL A 700 33.93 10.95 -31.04
N LEU A 701 34.12 10.33 -32.21
CA LEU A 701 33.06 10.03 -33.17
C LEU A 701 32.02 9.04 -32.63
N GLN A 702 32.45 8.00 -31.91
CA GLN A 702 31.54 7.04 -31.29
C GLN A 702 30.73 7.68 -30.15
N LEU A 703 31.37 8.49 -29.30
CA LEU A 703 30.66 9.23 -28.25
C LEU A 703 29.61 10.20 -28.80
N ARG A 704 29.80 10.70 -30.03
CA ARG A 704 28.80 11.50 -30.74
C ARG A 704 27.67 10.65 -31.32
N GLN A 705 27.97 9.49 -31.90
CA GLN A 705 26.95 8.55 -32.40
C GLN A 705 26.04 8.01 -31.29
N ASP A 706 26.57 7.86 -30.07
CA ASP A 706 25.81 7.45 -28.89
C ASP A 706 25.13 8.65 -28.16
N ASP A 707 25.08 9.83 -28.78
CA ASP A 707 24.51 11.09 -28.27
C ASP A 707 25.06 11.58 -26.91
N ARG A 708 26.23 11.08 -26.48
CA ARG A 708 26.87 11.44 -25.18
C ARG A 708 27.70 12.71 -25.26
N LEU A 709 27.87 13.26 -26.45
CA LEU A 709 28.61 14.49 -26.72
C LEU A 709 27.73 15.44 -27.53
N SER A 710 27.51 16.65 -27.00
CA SER A 710 26.78 17.71 -27.71
C SER A 710 27.54 18.13 -28.97
N GLU A 711 26.84 18.70 -29.95
CA GLU A 711 27.42 19.05 -31.25
C GLU A 711 28.56 20.07 -31.12
N GLU A 712 28.39 21.05 -30.24
CA GLU A 712 29.39 22.09 -29.96
C GLU A 712 30.65 21.50 -29.30
N ASN A 713 30.48 20.63 -28.30
CA ASN A 713 31.58 19.94 -27.63
C ASN A 713 32.27 18.93 -28.54
N PHE A 714 31.51 18.27 -29.43
CA PHE A 714 32.05 17.34 -30.42
C PHE A 714 32.94 18.07 -31.43
N VAL A 715 32.48 19.21 -31.95
CA VAL A 715 33.30 20.04 -32.85
C VAL A 715 34.52 20.57 -32.11
N GLU A 716 34.38 21.04 -30.86
CA GLU A 716 35.51 21.55 -30.08
C GLU A 716 36.57 20.47 -29.81
N LEU A 717 36.17 19.29 -29.34
CA LEU A 717 37.08 18.17 -29.08
C LEU A 717 37.74 17.66 -30.37
N THR A 718 36.98 17.55 -31.46
CA THR A 718 37.51 17.14 -32.76
C THR A 718 38.57 18.15 -33.26
N VAL A 719 38.29 19.46 -33.13
CA VAL A 719 39.27 20.51 -33.47
C VAL A 719 40.51 20.45 -32.59
N ARG A 720 40.36 20.21 -31.27
CA ARG A 720 41.50 20.06 -30.35
C ARG A 720 42.39 18.86 -30.71
N VAL A 721 41.79 17.74 -31.12
CA VAL A 721 42.51 16.53 -31.54
C VAL A 721 43.22 16.75 -32.88
N ILE A 722 42.56 17.40 -33.85
CA ILE A 722 43.16 17.70 -35.18
C ILE A 722 44.29 18.74 -35.07
N LYS A 723 44.21 19.71 -34.14
CA LYS A 723 45.29 20.68 -33.88
C LYS A 723 46.61 20.04 -33.43
N GLN A 724 46.59 18.80 -32.95
CA GLN A 724 47.81 18.06 -32.58
C GLN A 724 48.57 17.52 -33.81
N PHE A 725 48.03 17.65 -35.03
CA PHE A 725 48.75 17.31 -36.27
C PHE A 725 49.62 18.49 -36.76
N PRO A 726 50.94 18.30 -36.92
CA PRO A 726 51.89 19.39 -37.20
C PRO A 726 51.58 20.23 -38.46
N LEU A 727 50.98 19.63 -39.49
CA LEU A 727 50.68 20.31 -40.76
C LEU A 727 49.30 20.97 -40.79
N ILE A 728 48.33 20.45 -40.02
CA ILE A 728 46.92 20.88 -40.10
C ILE A 728 46.64 21.99 -39.06
N GLY A 729 47.32 21.97 -37.92
CA GLY A 729 47.20 23.03 -36.90
C GLY A 729 47.49 24.42 -37.45
N ASN A 730 48.54 24.56 -38.25
CA ASN A 730 48.92 25.82 -38.90
C ASN A 730 47.86 26.30 -39.91
N LEU A 731 47.18 25.38 -40.60
CA LEU A 731 46.12 25.71 -41.57
C LEU A 731 44.85 26.22 -40.87
N ILE A 732 44.52 25.65 -39.71
CA ILE A 732 43.33 26.04 -38.91
C ILE A 732 43.54 27.40 -38.24
N GLU A 733 44.75 27.71 -37.78
CA GLU A 733 45.06 29.03 -37.22
C GLU A 733 45.06 30.14 -38.29
N SER A 734 45.51 29.83 -39.51
CA SER A 734 45.35 30.71 -40.67
C SER A 734 43.88 31.01 -41.00
N LEU A 735 42.96 30.07 -40.77
CA LEU A 735 41.52 30.25 -41.04
C LEU A 735 40.79 31.00 -39.91
N LYS A 736 41.20 30.84 -38.65
CA LYS A 736 40.61 31.54 -37.49
C LYS A 736 41.00 33.02 -37.36
N GLY A 737 42.09 33.46 -38.00
CA GLY A 737 42.46 34.88 -38.08
C GLY A 737 41.57 35.72 -39.00
N ASN A 738 40.72 35.09 -39.83
CA ASN A 738 39.76 35.75 -40.70
C ASN A 738 38.32 35.40 -40.30
N LYS A 739 37.92 35.73 -39.07
CA LYS A 739 36.60 36.27 -38.69
C LYS A 739 36.49 36.50 -37.19
#